data_AF-A0A5B7BT62-F1
#
_entry.id   AF-A0A5B7BT62-F1
#
_cell.length_a   1.000
_cell.length_b   1.000
_cell.length_c   1.000
_cell.angle_alpha   90.00
_cell.angle_beta   90.00
_cell.angle_gamma   90.00
#
_symmetry.space_group_name_H-M   'P 1'
#
loop_
_entity.id
_entity.type
_entity.pdbx_description
1 polymer ?
#
loop_
_entity_poly.entity_id
_entity_poly.type
_entity_poly.pdbx_seq_one_letter_code
_entity_poly.pdbx_strand_id
1 'polypeptide(L)'
;FLSPLVLHSALCLSLSLQLIANMSAVALEPILLHCCRENPKFGLNSRKAKPSSLNYTLKPLSNRRSFCNFKPPTALPLRASSADTAIVETSESADVFLKETFPLKRIEKVEGKISVRLVDVKDQENWKLIVGCNLPGKWVLHWGVNYVDDISSEWDQPPLEMIPPGSIPIKDYAIETPLKKSSATLEGDTFHEVKIDFNTNSAIAAINFVLKDEETGAWYQHRGRDFKVPLTNYLHEEGNILGAKKGFGKWPGALGQISNILLNSEGAHPKGEDSSSDSRDHNQQKRLLEGFYEENAIVKEVPVDNSLSVSVSKCPETAKNLLHIETDLPGDVIVHWGVCKDDNKKWEIPAAPYPAETMVFKNKALRTLLQHKEGGNGSWGSFTMEEEFVGFLFVLKLNENMWLNSMGNDFYIPLSSSSGFHTESGNSQSEGQVKREFSGVEPGSALTSGENAEANQAVSQTEYTEGIINEIRNLVSGISSEKSQKTKSKEAQESILQEIEKLAAEAYSIFRSSVPTFSESAILETEALIPPAKLCSGTGSGFEILCQGFNWESHKSGRWYIELHEKAAELSSLGFTVVWLPPPTESVSPEGYMPKDLYNLNSRYGSMDELKVIVKRFHEFGVRVLGDVVLNHRCAHSKNQNGVWNIFGGRLNWDDRAVVADDPHFQGRGNKSSGDNFHAAPNIDHSQEFVRKDLKEWLCWLREDIGYDGWRLDFVRGFWGGYVKDYLDATEPYFAVGEYWDSLSYTYGEMDHNQDAHRQRIIDWINATNGFAGAFDVTTKGILHAALERCEYWRLSDQKGKPPGVVGWWPSRAVTFIENHDTGSTQGHWRFPGGKEMQGYAYILTHPGTPAVFYDHMFSAYRSEISALLSVRNQNKINCRSIVQITKAERDVYAAMIDEKVAMKIGPGHYEPPSGPQRWSLAAEGKDYKVWVAS
;
A
#
# COMPACT_ATOMS: atom_id res chain seq x y z
N PHE A 1 40.58 -33.02 -2.52
CA PHE A 1 41.67 -33.43 -3.43
C PHE A 1 41.94 -32.29 -4.41
N LEU A 2 43.19 -32.17 -4.86
CA LEU A 2 43.85 -30.98 -5.43
C LEU A 2 43.26 -30.38 -6.73
N SER A 3 43.41 -29.06 -6.88
CA SER A 3 43.43 -28.28 -8.15
C SER A 3 44.74 -28.50 -8.95
N PRO A 4 44.92 -27.99 -10.19
CA PRO A 4 45.26 -26.58 -10.48
C PRO A 4 44.39 -25.92 -11.61
N LEU A 5 44.22 -24.59 -11.74
CA LEU A 5 45.15 -23.50 -12.18
C LEU A 5 45.73 -23.72 -13.62
N VAL A 6 45.91 -22.75 -14.54
CA VAL A 6 45.74 -21.26 -14.57
C VAL A 6 45.78 -20.67 -16.02
N LEU A 7 45.42 -19.38 -16.19
CA LEU A 7 45.58 -18.40 -17.30
C LEU A 7 46.54 -18.76 -18.49
N HIS A 8 46.37 -18.27 -19.74
CA HIS A 8 46.57 -16.86 -20.15
C HIS A 8 46.25 -16.55 -21.64
N SER A 9 46.09 -15.25 -21.90
CA SER A 9 45.77 -14.48 -23.11
C SER A 9 46.50 -14.75 -24.44
N ALA A 10 45.74 -14.59 -25.54
CA ALA A 10 46.04 -13.90 -26.82
C ALA A 10 47.32 -14.19 -27.62
N LEU A 11 47.16 -14.65 -28.88
CA LEU A 11 48.00 -14.21 -30.03
C LEU A 11 47.38 -14.54 -31.42
N CYS A 12 47.84 -13.77 -32.39
CA CYS A 12 47.33 -13.49 -33.74
C CYS A 12 47.20 -14.62 -34.79
N LEU A 13 46.30 -14.37 -35.74
CA LEU A 13 46.39 -14.52 -37.22
C LEU A 13 47.24 -15.64 -37.86
N SER A 14 46.59 -16.47 -38.66
CA SER A 14 46.96 -16.83 -40.05
C SER A 14 45.92 -17.82 -40.64
N LEU A 15 45.63 -17.97 -41.94
CA LEU A 15 45.69 -17.19 -43.19
C LEU A 15 45.46 -18.23 -44.32
N SER A 16 44.50 -18.01 -45.22
CA SER A 16 44.32 -18.64 -46.57
C SER A 16 43.03 -18.03 -47.16
N LEU A 17 42.95 -17.15 -48.19
CA LEU A 17 43.68 -16.98 -49.46
C LEU A 17 43.55 -18.22 -50.39
N GLN A 18 43.13 -18.14 -51.67
CA GLN A 18 42.82 -16.99 -52.57
C GLN A 18 42.14 -17.45 -53.90
N LEU A 19 41.84 -16.50 -54.83
CA LEU A 19 41.59 -16.65 -56.31
C LEU A 19 40.16 -17.07 -56.73
N ILE A 20 39.49 -16.59 -57.80
CA ILE A 20 39.72 -15.64 -58.94
C ILE A 20 38.32 -15.06 -59.32
N ALA A 21 38.04 -13.75 -59.32
CA ALA A 21 38.37 -12.63 -60.24
C ALA A 21 37.41 -12.40 -61.43
N ASN A 22 36.97 -11.14 -61.62
CA ASN A 22 36.77 -10.52 -62.94
C ASN A 22 36.81 -8.97 -62.85
N MET A 23 37.32 -8.31 -63.89
CA MET A 23 37.55 -6.84 -63.99
C MET A 23 36.58 -6.21 -65.04
N SER A 24 36.51 -4.90 -65.38
CA SER A 24 37.31 -3.70 -65.06
C SER A 24 36.58 -2.39 -65.43
N ALA A 25 36.90 -1.30 -64.71
CA ALA A 25 37.02 0.13 -65.10
C ALA A 25 36.09 0.84 -66.13
N VAL A 26 35.56 2.03 -65.74
CA VAL A 26 35.66 3.37 -66.42
C VAL A 26 35.66 4.48 -65.33
N ALA A 27 36.21 5.67 -65.61
CA ALA A 27 36.45 6.77 -64.65
C ALA A 27 35.89 8.15 -65.14
N LEU A 28 36.15 9.22 -64.35
CA LEU A 28 36.01 10.68 -64.58
C LEU A 28 34.82 11.43 -63.92
N GLU A 29 35.10 12.04 -62.75
CA GLU A 29 35.21 13.50 -62.46
C GLU A 29 34.12 14.54 -62.89
N PRO A 30 34.14 15.82 -62.40
CA PRO A 30 32.95 16.41 -61.76
C PRO A 30 32.43 17.72 -62.41
N ILE A 31 31.39 18.33 -61.83
CA ILE A 31 30.97 19.70 -62.14
C ILE A 31 30.87 20.56 -60.87
N LEU A 32 31.72 21.60 -60.83
CA LEU A 32 31.64 22.78 -59.96
C LEU A 32 30.97 23.94 -60.71
N LEU A 33 30.11 24.71 -60.05
CA LEU A 33 29.79 26.14 -60.30
C LEU A 33 28.76 26.59 -59.22
N HIS A 34 28.83 27.77 -58.60
CA HIS A 34 29.93 28.71 -58.39
C HIS A 34 29.56 29.63 -57.21
N CYS A 35 30.52 30.06 -56.39
CA CYS A 35 30.27 31.13 -55.41
C CYS A 35 30.15 32.51 -56.08
N CYS A 36 29.33 33.39 -55.52
CA CYS A 36 29.53 34.84 -55.58
C CYS A 36 29.36 35.44 -54.18
N ARG A 37 30.49 35.91 -53.62
CA ARG A 37 30.49 36.88 -52.52
C ARG A 37 30.29 38.26 -53.13
N GLU A 38 29.41 39.07 -52.54
CA GLU A 38 29.65 40.51 -52.48
C GLU A 38 29.40 41.04 -51.08
N ASN A 39 30.37 41.82 -50.61
CA ASN A 39 30.29 42.63 -49.41
C ASN A 39 31.23 43.80 -49.68
N PRO A 40 30.75 45.06 -49.71
CA PRO A 40 31.57 46.08 -49.09
C PRO A 40 30.82 47.21 -48.36
N LYS A 41 31.34 47.47 -47.16
CA LYS A 41 31.71 48.81 -46.61
C LYS A 41 30.63 49.73 -46.00
N PHE A 42 30.80 49.87 -44.68
CA PHE A 42 31.02 51.13 -43.93
C PHE A 42 30.03 52.30 -44.04
N GLY A 43 29.47 52.66 -42.88
CA GLY A 43 29.02 54.01 -42.55
C GLY A 43 29.09 54.25 -41.04
N LEU A 44 30.16 54.88 -40.54
CA LEU A 44 30.16 55.46 -39.19
C LEU A 44 29.34 56.74 -39.18
N ASN A 45 28.51 56.96 -38.15
CA ASN A 45 28.68 58.15 -37.31
C ASN A 45 27.89 58.11 -36.01
N SER A 46 28.42 58.81 -35.00
CA SER A 46 27.88 58.93 -33.66
C SER A 46 27.48 60.39 -33.36
N ARG A 47 26.44 60.61 -32.51
CA ARG A 47 26.49 61.42 -31.26
C ARG A 47 25.18 62.12 -30.87
N LYS A 48 25.03 62.26 -29.53
CA LYS A 48 24.15 63.15 -28.72
C LYS A 48 22.66 62.72 -28.64
N ALA A 49 22.06 62.49 -27.46
CA ALA A 49 21.88 63.33 -26.24
C ALA A 49 20.77 64.40 -26.44
N LYS A 50 19.84 64.68 -25.52
CA LYS A 50 19.72 64.45 -24.05
C LYS A 50 18.19 64.45 -23.61
N PRO A 51 17.71 64.61 -22.35
CA PRO A 51 16.51 63.92 -21.85
C PRO A 51 15.38 64.83 -21.26
N SER A 52 14.33 64.18 -20.73
CA SER A 52 13.40 64.71 -19.70
C SER A 52 12.93 63.50 -18.85
N SER A 53 12.94 63.43 -17.51
CA SER A 53 12.86 64.33 -16.36
C SER A 53 11.50 64.25 -15.66
N LEU A 54 11.48 63.82 -14.40
CA LEU A 54 10.64 64.39 -13.34
C LEU A 54 11.24 64.02 -11.96
N ASN A 55 11.13 64.92 -10.99
CA ASN A 55 11.88 64.90 -9.73
C ASN A 55 10.96 64.75 -8.50
N TYR A 56 11.51 64.09 -7.46
CA TYR A 56 11.38 64.37 -6.02
C TYR A 56 10.21 65.20 -5.47
N THR A 57 9.62 64.73 -4.36
CA THR A 57 9.83 65.37 -3.02
C THR A 57 9.41 64.47 -1.85
N LEU A 58 9.81 64.84 -0.61
CA LEU A 58 9.74 64.02 0.61
C LEU A 58 9.49 64.91 1.85
N LYS A 59 8.74 64.41 2.85
CA LYS A 59 8.59 64.92 4.26
C LYS A 59 7.70 66.19 4.46
N PRO A 60 7.41 66.62 5.71
CA PRO A 60 6.70 65.90 6.80
C PRO A 60 5.72 66.80 7.61
N LEU A 61 4.92 66.25 8.54
CA LEU A 61 4.40 67.00 9.71
C LEU A 61 4.02 66.06 10.87
N SER A 62 3.88 66.58 12.10
CA SER A 62 3.73 65.77 13.33
C SER A 62 3.22 66.56 14.55
N ASN A 63 2.20 66.08 15.28
CA ASN A 63 1.81 66.49 16.65
C ASN A 63 0.72 65.54 17.21
N ARG A 64 0.89 64.92 18.40
CA ARG A 64 0.39 65.33 19.76
C ARG A 64 -1.16 65.46 19.82
N ARG A 65 -1.95 64.83 20.70
CA ARG A 65 -1.93 64.56 22.17
C ARG A 65 -3.03 63.48 22.49
N SER A 66 -3.30 62.91 23.69
CA SER A 66 -2.83 63.02 25.09
C SER A 66 -3.16 61.73 25.92
N PHE A 67 -2.95 61.78 27.25
CA PHE A 67 -3.14 60.78 28.33
C PHE A 67 -4.58 60.58 28.86
N CYS A 68 -4.86 59.41 29.49
CA CYS A 68 -5.14 59.29 30.95
C CYS A 68 -5.07 57.82 31.46
N ASN A 69 -4.52 57.62 32.67
CA ASN A 69 -4.52 56.35 33.42
C ASN A 69 -5.78 56.23 34.30
N PHE A 70 -6.17 55.01 34.73
CA PHE A 70 -6.37 54.64 36.15
C PHE A 70 -6.67 53.13 36.34
N LYS A 71 -6.21 52.58 37.48
CA LYS A 71 -6.48 51.26 38.10
C LYS A 71 -6.56 51.53 39.63
N PRO A 72 -7.00 50.57 40.48
CA PRO A 72 -8.20 49.73 40.49
C PRO A 72 -9.11 50.17 41.69
N PRO A 73 -10.05 49.34 42.22
CA PRO A 73 -9.66 48.49 43.36
C PRO A 73 -10.45 47.16 43.53
N THR A 74 -10.03 46.36 44.51
CA THR A 74 -10.58 45.06 44.95
C THR A 74 -11.35 45.22 46.29
N ALA A 75 -12.36 44.36 46.58
CA ALA A 75 -12.61 43.69 47.88
C ALA A 75 -14.12 43.40 48.19
N LEU A 76 -14.37 42.25 48.83
CA LEU A 76 -15.64 41.76 49.40
C LEU A 76 -15.90 42.37 50.81
N PRO A 77 -17.13 42.34 51.37
CA PRO A 77 -17.54 41.22 52.26
C PRO A 77 -19.06 40.88 52.40
N LEU A 78 -19.34 39.59 52.68
CA LEU A 78 -20.34 38.94 53.59
C LEU A 78 -21.65 39.70 54.00
N ARG A 79 -22.85 39.06 54.12
CA ARG A 79 -23.20 38.02 55.12
C ARG A 79 -24.69 37.53 55.09
N ALA A 80 -24.94 36.21 55.21
CA ALA A 80 -26.14 35.45 55.74
C ALA A 80 -27.59 35.78 55.20
N SER A 81 -28.63 34.93 55.28
CA SER A 81 -28.94 33.70 56.07
C SER A 81 -29.99 32.80 55.33
N SER A 82 -29.88 31.46 55.32
CA SER A 82 -30.65 30.47 56.14
C SER A 82 -32.10 30.15 55.73
N ALA A 83 -32.50 28.87 55.91
CA ALA A 83 -33.81 28.22 55.66
C ALA A 83 -34.18 27.97 54.17
N ASP A 84 -34.75 26.84 53.75
CA ASP A 84 -35.03 25.57 54.47
C ASP A 84 -34.96 24.36 53.52
N THR A 85 -34.73 23.17 54.09
CA THR A 85 -34.70 21.88 53.37
C THR A 85 -36.11 21.42 53.02
N ALA A 86 -36.35 21.04 51.76
CA ALA A 86 -37.49 20.20 51.38
C ALA A 86 -36.96 18.88 50.80
N ILE A 87 -37.08 17.81 51.61
CA ILE A 87 -36.92 16.44 51.14
C ILE A 87 -38.21 16.07 50.40
N VAL A 88 -38.08 15.66 49.14
CA VAL A 88 -39.08 14.86 48.41
C VAL A 88 -38.28 13.70 47.85
N GLU A 89 -38.13 12.66 48.67
CA GLU A 89 -38.93 11.43 48.60
C GLU A 89 -38.46 10.52 47.46
N THR A 90 -37.96 9.36 47.87
CA THR A 90 -37.76 8.19 47.02
C THR A 90 -39.08 7.79 46.38
N SER A 91 -39.30 8.14 45.10
CA SER A 91 -40.36 7.52 44.32
C SER A 91 -39.95 6.11 43.93
N GLU A 92 -40.89 5.18 44.12
CA GLU A 92 -40.75 3.77 43.82
C GLU A 92 -40.64 3.52 42.30
N SER A 93 -40.31 2.28 41.95
CA SER A 93 -40.00 1.81 40.59
C SER A 93 -40.95 2.33 39.50
N ALA A 94 -40.39 3.11 38.56
CA ALA A 94 -40.86 3.03 37.18
C ALA A 94 -40.50 1.63 36.64
N ASP A 95 -41.47 0.93 36.06
CA ASP A 95 -41.24 -0.41 35.49
C ASP A 95 -40.25 -0.32 34.31
N VAL A 96 -38.98 -0.66 34.59
CA VAL A 96 -37.93 -0.85 33.58
C VAL A 96 -38.17 -2.20 32.92
N PHE A 97 -38.81 -2.19 31.75
CA PHE A 97 -39.15 -3.42 31.03
C PHE A 97 -38.04 -3.92 30.09
N LEU A 98 -37.01 -3.10 29.85
CA LEU A 98 -35.81 -3.50 29.12
C LEU A 98 -34.56 -2.90 29.79
N LYS A 99 -33.53 -3.73 30.01
CA LYS A 99 -32.19 -3.29 30.38
C LYS A 99 -31.15 -4.20 29.71
N GLU A 100 -30.27 -3.62 28.91
CA GLU A 100 -29.22 -4.33 28.18
C GLU A 100 -27.86 -3.67 28.46
N THR A 101 -26.80 -4.47 28.51
CA THR A 101 -25.42 -3.98 28.67
C THR A 101 -24.53 -4.60 27.61
N PHE A 102 -23.92 -3.75 26.79
CA PHE A 102 -23.04 -4.11 25.69
C PHE A 102 -21.57 -3.92 26.10
N PRO A 103 -20.70 -4.92 25.87
CA PRO A 103 -19.25 -4.74 26.02
C PRO A 103 -18.70 -3.96 24.82
N LEU A 104 -17.90 -2.92 25.09
CA LEU A 104 -17.26 -2.07 24.10
C LEU A 104 -15.74 -2.31 24.13
N LYS A 105 -15.17 -2.86 23.07
CA LYS A 105 -13.72 -3.06 22.96
C LYS A 105 -13.08 -1.86 22.27
N ARG A 106 -12.14 -1.21 22.95
CA ARG A 106 -11.32 -0.12 22.42
C ARG A 106 -9.86 -0.55 22.36
N ILE A 107 -9.08 0.09 21.49
CA ILE A 107 -7.62 0.01 21.51
C ILE A 107 -7.08 1.39 21.91
N GLU A 108 -6.19 1.43 22.89
CA GLU A 108 -5.51 2.63 23.36
C GLU A 108 -4.01 2.55 23.06
N LYS A 109 -3.40 3.71 22.73
CA LYS A 109 -1.98 3.81 22.40
C LYS A 109 -1.21 4.30 23.61
N VAL A 110 -0.36 3.44 24.16
CA VAL A 110 0.49 3.72 25.32
C VAL A 110 1.92 3.98 24.84
N GLU A 111 2.44 5.17 25.09
CA GLU A 111 3.83 5.52 24.78
C GLU A 111 4.79 4.96 25.84
N GLY A 112 5.97 4.52 25.39
CA GLY A 112 7.03 4.01 26.24
C GLY A 112 8.39 4.06 25.55
N LYS A 113 9.36 3.34 26.10
CA LYS A 113 10.76 3.39 25.71
C LYS A 113 11.44 2.02 25.75
N ILE A 114 12.27 1.79 24.75
CA ILE A 114 13.33 0.78 24.74
C ILE A 114 14.63 1.47 25.13
N SER A 115 15.39 0.88 26.04
CA SER A 115 16.74 1.34 26.39
C SER A 115 17.79 0.28 26.05
N VAL A 116 18.91 0.70 25.49
CA VAL A 116 20.04 -0.17 25.11
C VAL A 116 21.29 0.36 25.79
N ARG A 117 22.07 -0.52 26.44
CA ARG A 117 23.31 -0.15 27.14
C ARG A 117 24.41 -1.17 26.86
N LEU A 118 25.61 -0.70 26.53
CA LEU A 118 26.80 -1.51 26.37
C LEU A 118 27.84 -1.13 27.44
N VAL A 119 28.36 -2.11 28.18
CA VAL A 119 29.24 -1.89 29.35
C VAL A 119 30.42 -2.88 29.34
N ASP A 120 31.64 -2.38 29.57
CA ASP A 120 32.84 -3.20 29.84
C ASP A 120 32.76 -3.75 31.28
N VAL A 121 32.99 -5.05 31.44
CA VAL A 121 32.83 -5.77 32.71
C VAL A 121 34.18 -6.05 33.37
N LYS A 122 35.21 -6.41 32.58
CA LYS A 122 36.59 -6.71 33.03
C LYS A 122 37.58 -6.59 31.86
N ASP A 123 38.51 -5.65 31.99
CA ASP A 123 39.76 -5.55 31.24
C ASP A 123 39.61 -5.50 29.70
N GLN A 124 38.63 -4.74 29.18
CA GLN A 124 38.39 -4.45 27.75
C GLN A 124 38.04 -5.64 26.84
N GLU A 125 38.21 -6.89 27.29
CA GLU A 125 37.86 -8.09 26.51
C GLU A 125 36.42 -8.58 26.75
N ASN A 126 35.83 -8.30 27.92
CA ASN A 126 34.54 -8.86 28.33
C ASN A 126 33.47 -7.79 28.49
N TRP A 127 32.42 -7.90 27.68
CA TRP A 127 31.40 -6.87 27.51
C TRP A 127 29.99 -7.40 27.84
N LYS A 128 29.11 -6.47 28.22
CA LYS A 128 27.72 -6.75 28.58
C LYS A 128 26.78 -5.81 27.85
N LEU A 129 25.93 -6.38 27.00
CA LEU A 129 24.77 -5.71 26.41
C LEU A 129 23.58 -5.86 27.35
N ILE A 130 22.88 -4.77 27.62
CA ILE A 130 21.64 -4.71 28.39
C ILE A 130 20.58 -4.07 27.50
N VAL A 131 19.51 -4.80 27.21
CA VAL A 131 18.33 -4.28 26.51
C VAL A 131 17.15 -4.30 27.48
N GLY A 132 16.38 -3.22 27.54
CA GLY A 132 15.22 -3.13 28.42
C GLY A 132 14.07 -2.32 27.83
N CYS A 133 12.88 -2.53 28.39
CA CYS A 133 11.62 -1.91 27.98
C CYS A 133 10.82 -1.51 29.23
N ASN A 134 10.30 -0.28 29.27
CA ASN A 134 9.50 0.23 30.40
C ASN A 134 7.98 0.02 30.25
N LEU A 135 7.53 -0.64 29.18
CA LEU A 135 6.12 -0.93 28.97
C LEU A 135 5.69 -2.23 29.67
N PRO A 136 4.44 -2.32 30.15
CA PRO A 136 3.86 -3.57 30.62
C PRO A 136 3.66 -4.56 29.47
N GLY A 137 3.94 -5.83 29.73
CA GLY A 137 3.81 -6.94 28.77
C GLY A 137 4.88 -8.01 28.97
N LYS A 138 4.77 -9.12 28.23
CA LYS A 138 5.79 -10.16 28.21
C LYS A 138 6.74 -9.92 27.05
N TRP A 139 7.82 -9.23 27.35
CA TRP A 139 8.81 -8.85 26.34
C TRP A 139 9.80 -9.99 26.09
N VAL A 140 10.02 -10.28 24.81
CA VAL A 140 11.02 -11.23 24.32
C VAL A 140 11.98 -10.46 23.41
N LEU A 141 13.28 -10.63 23.63
CA LEU A 141 14.31 -10.20 22.71
C LEU A 141 14.49 -11.28 21.66
N HIS A 142 14.20 -11.00 20.40
CA HIS A 142 14.53 -11.88 19.29
C HIS A 142 15.81 -11.34 18.66
N TRP A 143 16.91 -12.11 18.69
CA TRP A 143 18.24 -11.59 18.38
C TRP A 143 19.18 -12.64 17.76
N GLY A 144 20.20 -12.12 17.06
CA GLY A 144 21.24 -12.86 16.38
C GLY A 144 22.52 -12.03 16.25
N VAL A 145 23.52 -12.56 15.54
CA VAL A 145 24.83 -11.94 15.35
C VAL A 145 25.26 -11.94 13.88
N ASN A 146 26.11 -11.01 13.48
CA ASN A 146 26.89 -11.12 12.23
C ASN A 146 28.33 -11.49 12.57
N TYR A 147 28.97 -12.31 11.74
CA TYR A 147 30.40 -12.60 11.82
C TYR A 147 31.22 -11.68 10.89
N VAL A 148 32.50 -11.48 11.20
CA VAL A 148 33.40 -10.51 10.52
C VAL A 148 33.69 -10.85 9.06
N ASP A 149 33.59 -12.12 8.69
CA ASP A 149 33.85 -12.60 7.32
C ASP A 149 32.56 -12.82 6.50
N ASP A 150 31.38 -12.52 7.05
CA ASP A 150 30.11 -12.66 6.34
C ASP A 150 29.74 -11.36 5.57
N ILE A 151 29.37 -11.54 4.31
CA ILE A 151 28.97 -10.48 3.36
C ILE A 151 27.42 -10.47 3.22
N SER A 152 26.73 -11.45 3.81
CA SER A 152 25.27 -11.48 3.85
C SER A 152 24.69 -10.41 4.78
N SER A 153 23.45 -10.01 4.52
CA SER A 153 22.66 -9.18 5.42
C SER A 153 21.76 -10.01 6.37
N GLU A 154 21.94 -11.32 6.41
CA GLU A 154 21.25 -12.23 7.32
C GLU A 154 21.97 -12.24 8.68
N TRP A 155 21.33 -12.78 9.71
CA TRP A 155 21.94 -12.95 11.04
C TRP A 155 22.05 -14.43 11.38
N ASP A 156 23.04 -14.79 12.20
CA ASP A 156 23.25 -16.14 12.70
C ASP A 156 22.87 -16.26 14.18
N GLN A 157 22.70 -17.50 14.64
CA GLN A 157 22.65 -17.74 16.09
C GLN A 157 23.99 -17.32 16.76
N PRO A 158 23.91 -16.62 17.90
CA PRO A 158 25.07 -16.32 18.73
C PRO A 158 25.71 -17.61 19.25
N PRO A 159 27.03 -17.61 19.51
CA PRO A 159 27.71 -18.73 20.16
C PRO A 159 27.05 -19.13 21.49
N LEU A 160 27.11 -20.42 21.84
CA LEU A 160 26.43 -20.99 23.00
C LEU A 160 26.79 -20.29 24.32
N GLU A 161 28.01 -19.78 24.43
CA GLU A 161 28.52 -19.01 25.58
C GLU A 161 27.84 -17.64 25.76
N MET A 162 27.23 -17.07 24.71
CA MET A 162 26.51 -15.79 24.77
C MET A 162 25.02 -15.95 25.09
N ILE A 163 24.46 -17.16 24.97
CA ILE A 163 23.01 -17.40 25.09
C ILE A 163 22.58 -17.39 26.57
N PRO A 164 21.72 -16.45 27.02
CA PRO A 164 21.27 -16.42 28.42
C PRO A 164 20.40 -17.63 28.79
N PRO A 165 20.48 -18.14 30.03
CA PRO A 165 19.66 -19.26 30.47
C PRO A 165 18.15 -18.98 30.38
N GLY A 166 17.43 -19.91 29.73
CA GLY A 166 15.99 -19.79 29.44
C GLY A 166 15.66 -19.19 28.07
N SER A 167 16.65 -18.98 27.21
CA SER A 167 16.43 -18.62 25.81
C SER A 167 16.01 -19.83 24.97
N ILE A 168 15.25 -19.59 23.91
CA ILE A 168 14.73 -20.60 22.98
C ILE A 168 15.37 -20.37 21.61
N PRO A 169 16.00 -21.38 20.98
CA PRO A 169 16.48 -21.25 19.60
C PRO A 169 15.29 -21.19 18.64
N ILE A 170 15.24 -20.13 17.83
CA ILE A 170 14.27 -19.98 16.75
C ILE A 170 14.97 -20.43 15.47
N LYS A 171 14.63 -21.65 15.04
CA LYS A 171 15.28 -22.33 13.92
C LYS A 171 16.82 -22.38 14.17
N ASP A 172 17.64 -22.05 13.20
CA ASP A 172 19.11 -21.96 13.26
C ASP A 172 19.70 -20.54 13.02
N TYR A 173 18.87 -19.49 12.85
CA TYR A 173 19.36 -18.10 12.61
C TYR A 173 19.19 -17.12 13.79
N ALA A 174 18.29 -17.39 14.76
CA ALA A 174 18.04 -16.46 15.87
C ALA A 174 17.71 -17.16 17.19
N ILE A 175 17.77 -16.39 18.27
CA ILE A 175 17.42 -16.80 19.63
C ILE A 175 16.33 -15.86 20.17
N GLU A 176 15.32 -16.43 20.81
CA GLU A 176 14.35 -15.67 21.62
C GLU A 176 14.71 -15.77 23.10
N THR A 177 15.06 -14.63 23.72
CA THR A 177 15.38 -14.52 25.15
C THR A 177 14.33 -13.66 25.86
N PRO A 178 13.54 -14.22 26.80
CA PRO A 178 12.59 -13.44 27.60
C PRO A 178 13.28 -12.38 28.46
N LEU A 179 12.79 -11.14 28.44
CA LEU A 179 13.20 -10.08 29.35
C LEU A 179 12.61 -10.36 30.74
N LYS A 180 13.41 -10.15 31.78
CA LYS A 180 13.02 -10.37 33.18
C LYS A 180 12.69 -9.02 33.82
N LYS A 181 11.63 -8.96 34.63
CA LYS A 181 11.28 -7.76 35.38
C LYS A 181 12.44 -7.40 36.32
N SER A 182 12.97 -6.18 36.18
CA SER A 182 14.10 -5.70 36.97
C SER A 182 13.70 -5.51 38.43
N SER A 183 14.56 -5.93 39.36
CA SER A 183 14.29 -5.86 40.80
C SER A 183 14.65 -4.51 41.43
N ALA A 184 14.91 -3.48 40.61
CA ALA A 184 15.55 -2.22 41.03
C ALA A 184 14.75 -0.95 40.71
N THR A 185 13.45 -1.05 40.40
CA THR A 185 12.58 0.12 40.23
C THR A 185 11.88 0.53 41.52
N LEU A 186 11.76 1.86 41.72
CA LEU A 186 10.89 2.46 42.73
C LEU A 186 9.42 2.20 42.39
N GLU A 187 8.53 2.26 43.40
CA GLU A 187 7.11 1.92 43.28
C GLU A 187 6.42 2.67 42.12
N GLY A 188 6.02 1.92 41.08
CA GLY A 188 5.25 2.42 39.94
C GLY A 188 5.73 1.85 38.60
N ASP A 189 7.02 1.95 38.31
CA ASP A 189 7.54 1.67 36.96
C ASP A 189 7.91 0.18 36.75
N THR A 190 7.15 -0.51 35.90
CA THR A 190 7.50 -1.84 35.39
C THR A 190 8.58 -1.76 34.32
N PHE A 191 9.82 -2.06 34.70
CA PHE A 191 10.94 -2.18 33.77
C PHE A 191 11.33 -3.64 33.55
N HIS A 192 11.40 -4.08 32.30
CA HIS A 192 11.83 -5.40 31.87
C HIS A 192 13.21 -5.29 31.25
N GLU A 193 14.14 -6.20 31.57
CA GLU A 193 15.51 -6.18 31.03
C GLU A 193 16.06 -7.58 30.74
N VAL A 194 16.96 -7.66 29.77
CA VAL A 194 17.80 -8.83 29.47
C VAL A 194 19.27 -8.39 29.46
N LYS A 195 20.16 -9.28 29.90
CA LYS A 195 21.61 -9.07 29.97
C LYS A 195 22.29 -10.18 29.18
N ILE A 196 23.14 -9.79 28.24
CA ILE A 196 23.91 -10.69 27.37
C ILE A 196 25.39 -10.39 27.65
N ASP A 197 26.12 -11.38 28.14
CA ASP A 197 27.57 -11.33 28.35
C ASP A 197 28.29 -11.89 27.11
N PHE A 198 29.35 -11.24 26.64
CA PHE A 198 30.11 -11.67 25.46
C PHE A 198 31.58 -11.19 25.51
N ASN A 199 32.42 -11.75 24.63
CA ASN A 199 33.86 -11.42 24.56
C ASN A 199 34.25 -10.94 23.15
N THR A 200 35.06 -9.88 23.06
CA THR A 200 35.45 -9.22 21.80
C THR A 200 36.55 -9.93 21.01
N ASN A 201 37.12 -11.02 21.52
CA ASN A 201 38.02 -11.90 20.78
C ASN A 201 37.26 -12.95 19.93
N SER A 202 35.92 -12.96 19.99
CA SER A 202 35.06 -13.71 19.05
C SER A 202 35.05 -13.04 17.67
N ALA A 203 34.79 -13.81 16.62
CA ALA A 203 34.73 -13.32 15.23
C ALA A 203 33.44 -12.53 14.91
N ILE A 204 32.82 -11.88 15.89
CA ILE A 204 31.50 -11.24 15.77
C ILE A 204 31.65 -9.75 15.39
N ALA A 205 30.99 -9.36 14.31
CA ALA A 205 30.95 -7.99 13.80
C ALA A 205 29.89 -7.12 14.49
N ALA A 206 28.69 -7.67 14.71
CA ALA A 206 27.56 -6.97 15.32
C ALA A 206 26.58 -7.91 16.02
N ILE A 207 25.82 -7.38 16.98
CA ILE A 207 24.62 -8.00 17.56
C ILE A 207 23.40 -7.27 16.98
N ASN A 208 22.42 -8.02 16.48
CA ASN A 208 21.18 -7.48 15.95
C ASN A 208 19.98 -8.00 16.76
N PHE A 209 18.95 -7.19 16.95
CA PHE A 209 17.75 -7.61 17.67
C PHE A 209 16.49 -6.83 17.31
N VAL A 210 15.35 -7.43 17.66
CA VAL A 210 14.04 -6.78 17.75
C VAL A 210 13.34 -7.18 19.06
N LEU A 211 12.41 -6.36 19.49
CA LEU A 211 11.57 -6.65 20.65
C LEU A 211 10.21 -7.16 20.19
N LYS A 212 9.74 -8.23 20.84
CA LYS A 212 8.47 -8.89 20.57
C LYS A 212 7.66 -8.88 21.88
N ASP A 213 6.40 -8.51 21.80
CA ASP A 213 5.45 -8.63 22.90
C ASP A 213 4.69 -9.95 22.74
N GLU A 214 5.01 -10.95 23.57
CA GLU A 214 4.46 -12.31 23.47
C GLU A 214 2.94 -12.34 23.65
N GLU A 215 2.37 -11.39 24.40
CA GLU A 215 0.93 -11.34 24.69
C GLU A 215 0.10 -10.85 23.49
N THR A 216 0.67 -10.00 22.64
CA THR A 216 -0.01 -9.44 21.45
C THR A 216 0.52 -10.02 20.13
N GLY A 217 1.70 -10.65 20.15
CA GLY A 217 2.43 -11.06 18.95
C GLY A 217 3.07 -9.90 18.18
N ALA A 218 3.00 -8.67 18.69
CA ALA A 218 3.49 -7.47 18.01
C ALA A 218 5.02 -7.35 18.08
N TRP A 219 5.61 -6.82 17.00
CA TRP A 219 7.04 -6.62 16.83
C TRP A 219 7.39 -5.12 16.83
N TYR A 220 8.50 -4.79 17.50
CA TYR A 220 8.93 -3.42 17.76
C TYR A 220 10.35 -3.23 17.21
N GLN A 221 10.42 -2.46 16.12
CA GLN A 221 11.60 -2.16 15.32
C GLN A 221 11.93 -0.67 15.36
N HIS A 222 13.18 -0.29 15.11
CA HIS A 222 13.56 1.11 14.96
C HIS A 222 13.42 1.55 13.50
N ARG A 223 12.44 2.43 13.23
CA ARG A 223 12.18 2.99 11.88
C ARG A 223 11.94 1.91 10.81
N GLY A 224 11.24 0.83 11.16
CA GLY A 224 10.92 -0.27 10.25
C GLY A 224 12.11 -1.18 9.90
N ARG A 225 13.13 -1.22 10.75
CA ARG A 225 14.32 -2.06 10.64
C ARG A 225 14.81 -2.49 12.03
N ASP A 226 15.65 -3.50 12.07
CA ASP A 226 16.14 -4.08 13.32
C ASP A 226 17.16 -3.17 14.01
N PHE A 227 17.32 -3.36 15.33
CA PHE A 227 18.34 -2.65 16.11
C PHE A 227 19.70 -3.33 15.91
N LYS A 228 20.75 -2.55 15.64
CA LYS A 228 22.11 -3.04 15.35
C LYS A 228 23.13 -2.42 16.29
N VAL A 229 23.87 -3.28 17.00
CA VAL A 229 24.95 -2.92 17.93
C VAL A 229 26.28 -3.42 17.34
N PRO A 230 27.10 -2.56 16.71
CA PRO A 230 28.37 -2.98 16.15
C PRO A 230 29.40 -3.26 17.26
N LEU A 231 30.21 -4.30 17.08
CA LEU A 231 31.28 -4.71 17.99
C LEU A 231 32.68 -4.50 17.39
N THR A 232 32.79 -4.38 16.06
CA THR A 232 34.05 -4.06 15.36
C THR A 232 33.86 -2.97 14.31
N ASN A 233 34.96 -2.37 13.83
CA ASN A 233 34.99 -1.30 12.83
C ASN A 233 34.68 -1.82 11.40
N TYR A 234 33.53 -2.46 11.18
CA TYR A 234 32.98 -2.63 9.84
C TYR A 234 32.16 -1.38 9.47
N LEU A 235 32.82 -0.39 8.87
CA LEU A 235 32.19 0.84 8.41
C LEU A 235 31.43 0.62 7.10
N HIS A 236 30.20 0.14 7.21
CA HIS A 236 29.12 0.54 6.29
C HIS A 236 28.30 1.64 6.96
N GLU A 237 28.11 2.78 6.28
CA GLU A 237 27.31 3.90 6.81
C GLU A 237 25.80 3.58 6.76
N GLU A 238 25.34 2.77 7.69
CA GLU A 238 23.91 2.49 7.89
C GLU A 238 23.31 3.39 8.99
N GLY A 239 22.19 4.05 8.71
CA GLY A 239 21.56 5.03 9.60
C GLY A 239 20.91 4.49 10.90
N ASN A 240 21.16 3.21 11.23
CA ASN A 240 20.56 2.46 12.34
C ASN A 240 21.57 2.03 13.43
N ILE A 241 22.83 2.46 13.30
CA ILE A 241 23.90 2.10 14.23
C ILE A 241 23.70 2.80 15.59
N LEU A 242 23.45 2.00 16.63
CA LEU A 242 23.45 2.48 18.01
C LEU A 242 24.89 2.82 18.46
N GLY A 243 25.06 3.91 19.21
CA GLY A 243 26.36 4.33 19.75
C GLY A 243 27.25 5.22 18.85
N ALA A 244 26.87 5.50 17.60
CA ALA A 244 27.71 6.29 16.66
C ALA A 244 27.88 7.80 16.99
N LYS A 245 27.37 8.31 18.13
CA LYS A 245 27.39 9.73 18.48
C LYS A 245 27.54 10.00 19.99
N LYS A 246 28.73 10.45 20.43
CA LYS A 246 28.95 11.81 20.99
C LYS A 246 30.34 11.98 21.63
N GLY A 247 31.04 13.02 21.21
CA GLY A 247 31.95 13.73 22.11
C GLY A 247 31.15 14.66 23.03
N PHE A 248 31.47 14.61 24.33
CA PHE A 248 31.05 15.54 25.40
C PHE A 248 29.55 15.79 25.66
N GLY A 249 29.07 15.22 26.78
CA GLY A 249 27.88 15.68 27.50
C GLY A 249 27.92 15.17 28.95
N LYS A 250 28.37 16.01 29.90
CA LYS A 250 28.46 15.63 31.32
C LYS A 250 27.08 15.36 31.93
N TRP A 251 26.99 14.32 32.74
CA TRP A 251 25.83 13.92 33.53
C TRP A 251 25.56 14.87 34.73
N PRO A 252 24.30 15.25 35.01
CA PRO A 252 23.92 15.94 36.26
C PRO A 252 23.08 15.05 37.22
N GLY A 253 23.69 14.56 38.30
CA GLY A 253 23.01 13.97 39.48
C GLY A 253 22.32 12.59 39.29
N ALA A 254 22.19 11.72 40.30
CA ALA A 254 22.67 11.81 41.67
C ALA A 254 22.88 10.40 42.25
N LEU A 255 24.09 10.12 42.77
CA LEU A 255 24.37 9.18 43.87
C LEU A 255 25.87 9.25 44.15
N GLY A 256 26.26 10.16 45.04
CA GLY A 256 27.61 10.20 45.57
C GLY A 256 27.62 9.62 46.98
N GLN A 257 28.34 8.51 47.18
CA GLN A 257 29.12 8.17 48.39
C GLN A 257 29.77 6.79 48.23
N ILE A 258 30.94 6.60 48.88
CA ILE A 258 31.77 5.36 48.90
C ILE A 258 32.47 5.11 47.54
N SER A 259 33.80 5.24 47.37
CA SER A 259 34.92 5.33 48.33
C SER A 259 36.02 6.30 47.89
N ASN A 260 36.60 7.03 48.86
CA ASN A 260 37.99 7.48 48.78
C ASN A 260 38.88 6.38 49.37
N ILE A 261 39.89 5.86 48.66
CA ILE A 261 41.12 5.27 49.23
C ILE A 261 42.12 4.89 48.12
N LEU A 262 43.37 5.41 48.20
CA LEU A 262 44.60 5.03 47.47
C LEU A 262 44.54 5.07 45.91
N LEU A 263 45.55 5.51 45.13
CA LEU A 263 46.86 6.11 45.37
C LEU A 263 47.31 6.92 44.12
N ASN A 264 48.19 7.88 44.38
CA ASN A 264 49.28 8.43 43.54
C ASN A 264 49.87 7.46 42.48
N SER A 265 50.55 7.87 41.40
CA SER A 265 51.33 9.10 41.11
C SER A 265 51.74 9.16 39.62
N GLU A 266 52.04 10.37 39.11
CA GLU A 266 53.07 10.71 38.08
C GLU A 266 52.99 10.03 36.68
N GLY A 267 53.38 10.63 35.56
CA GLY A 267 53.93 11.97 35.28
C GLY A 267 54.58 12.03 33.88
N ALA A 268 54.84 13.26 33.39
CA ALA A 268 55.70 13.61 32.22
C ALA A 268 55.20 13.39 30.76
N HIS A 269 54.94 14.51 30.08
CA HIS A 269 55.35 14.76 28.68
C HIS A 269 56.82 15.28 28.67
N PRO A 270 57.63 15.12 27.59
CA PRO A 270 57.71 16.19 26.56
C PRO A 270 58.19 15.83 25.11
N LYS A 271 57.73 16.65 24.14
CA LYS A 271 58.41 17.24 22.94
C LYS A 271 59.34 16.43 21.99
N GLY A 272 59.19 16.67 20.67
CA GLY A 272 60.36 17.05 19.82
C GLY A 272 60.42 16.59 18.33
N GLU A 273 60.00 17.47 17.41
CA GLU A 273 60.57 17.80 16.07
C GLU A 273 60.74 16.77 14.90
N ASP A 274 60.80 17.35 13.69
CA ASP A 274 60.60 16.77 12.34
C ASP A 274 61.70 15.85 11.78
N SER A 275 61.33 14.95 10.86
CA SER A 275 61.96 14.83 9.52
C SER A 275 61.27 13.80 8.60
N SER A 276 61.52 13.91 7.29
CA SER A 276 60.83 13.20 6.20
C SER A 276 61.44 11.84 5.81
N SER A 277 60.60 10.85 5.47
CA SER A 277 60.86 9.91 4.36
C SER A 277 59.61 9.09 4.00
N ASP A 278 59.36 8.88 2.70
CA ASP A 278 58.35 7.93 2.21
C ASP A 278 58.71 6.48 2.56
N SER A 279 57.82 5.79 3.29
CA SER A 279 57.71 4.34 3.26
C SER A 279 56.26 3.92 3.52
N ARG A 280 55.73 3.04 2.67
CA ARG A 280 54.36 2.53 2.79
C ARG A 280 54.25 1.63 4.01
N ASP A 281 53.30 1.92 4.91
CA ASP A 281 52.79 0.94 5.86
C ASP A 281 51.30 1.15 6.10
N HIS A 282 50.48 0.16 5.73
CA HIS A 282 49.04 0.14 6.01
C HIS A 282 48.79 -0.35 7.44
N ASN A 283 49.03 0.50 8.42
CA ASN A 283 48.67 0.19 9.81
C ASN A 283 47.19 0.55 10.04
N GLN A 284 46.30 -0.44 9.93
CA GLN A 284 44.88 -0.29 10.31
C GLN A 284 44.77 0.05 11.80
N GLN A 285 44.43 1.31 12.12
CA GLN A 285 44.08 1.69 13.48
C GLN A 285 42.73 1.07 13.88
N LYS A 286 42.80 -0.09 14.54
CA LYS A 286 41.69 -0.72 15.26
C LYS A 286 41.23 0.24 16.36
N ARG A 287 40.07 0.92 16.19
CA ARG A 287 39.46 1.66 17.32
C ARG A 287 39.02 0.65 18.37
N LEU A 288 39.19 1.03 19.63
CA LEU A 288 38.67 0.28 20.78
C LEU A 288 37.15 0.44 20.84
N LEU A 289 36.45 -0.60 21.28
CA LEU A 289 35.02 -0.56 21.53
C LEU A 289 34.74 0.37 22.72
N GLU A 290 33.74 1.25 22.61
CA GLU A 290 33.35 2.19 23.67
C GLU A 290 31.92 1.90 24.16
N GLY A 291 31.71 1.94 25.47
CA GLY A 291 30.39 1.73 26.08
C GLY A 291 29.43 2.89 25.85
N PHE A 292 28.16 2.60 25.60
CA PHE A 292 27.13 3.60 25.32
C PHE A 292 25.80 3.30 26.03
N TYR A 293 24.91 4.29 26.02
CA TYR A 293 23.53 4.16 26.48
C TYR A 293 22.61 4.99 25.59
N GLU A 294 21.51 4.39 25.12
CA GLU A 294 20.57 5.00 24.18
C GLU A 294 19.13 4.62 24.54
N GLU A 295 18.19 5.57 24.39
CA GLU A 295 16.75 5.35 24.58
C GLU A 295 16.00 5.66 23.29
N ASN A 296 15.05 4.80 22.93
CA ASN A 296 14.20 4.93 21.76
C ASN A 296 12.73 4.84 22.15
N ALA A 297 11.92 5.81 21.74
CA ALA A 297 10.49 5.81 22.01
C ALA A 297 9.77 4.73 21.17
N ILE A 298 8.78 4.08 21.76
CA ILE A 298 7.87 3.11 21.13
C ILE A 298 6.43 3.36 21.59
N VAL A 299 5.46 2.89 20.80
CA VAL A 299 4.03 2.98 21.13
C VAL A 299 3.43 1.59 21.06
N LYS A 300 2.82 1.11 22.15
CA LYS A 300 2.10 -0.16 22.22
C LYS A 300 0.60 0.08 22.15
N GLU A 301 -0.09 -0.71 21.35
CA GLU A 301 -1.55 -0.77 21.32
C GLU A 301 -2.04 -1.75 22.40
N VAL A 302 -2.93 -1.28 23.28
CA VAL A 302 -3.46 -2.03 24.43
C VAL A 302 -4.99 -2.11 24.30
N PRO A 303 -5.60 -3.30 24.36
CA PRO A 303 -7.05 -3.42 24.41
C PRO A 303 -7.57 -2.92 25.76
N VAL A 304 -8.63 -2.10 25.71
CA VAL A 304 -9.37 -1.59 26.88
C VAL A 304 -10.81 -2.04 26.72
N ASP A 305 -11.32 -2.77 27.72
CA ASP A 305 -12.73 -3.15 27.80
C ASP A 305 -13.50 -2.03 28.52
N ASN A 306 -14.49 -1.48 27.81
CA ASN A 306 -15.45 -0.49 28.26
C ASN A 306 -16.88 -1.10 28.21
N SER A 307 -17.88 -0.41 28.73
CA SER A 307 -19.27 -0.86 28.76
C SER A 307 -20.27 0.24 28.44
N LEU A 308 -21.41 -0.18 27.88
CA LEU A 308 -22.56 0.64 27.53
C LEU A 308 -23.82 -0.04 28.04
N SER A 309 -24.50 0.56 29.00
CA SER A 309 -25.81 0.11 29.47
C SER A 309 -26.91 0.98 28.89
N VAL A 310 -27.98 0.36 28.42
CA VAL A 310 -29.21 1.05 28.01
C VAL A 310 -30.38 0.47 28.79
N SER A 311 -31.29 1.32 29.24
CA SER A 311 -32.52 0.90 29.91
C SER A 311 -33.71 1.70 29.38
N VAL A 312 -34.88 1.05 29.31
CA VAL A 312 -36.14 1.66 28.86
C VAL A 312 -37.20 1.47 29.92
N SER A 313 -37.89 2.57 30.26
CA SER A 313 -38.98 2.64 31.23
C SER A 313 -40.13 3.45 30.65
N LYS A 314 -41.37 3.25 31.14
CA LYS A 314 -42.47 4.15 30.80
C LYS A 314 -42.53 5.32 31.78
N CYS A 315 -42.70 6.54 31.27
CA CYS A 315 -42.95 7.72 32.08
C CYS A 315 -44.38 7.65 32.68
N PRO A 316 -44.55 7.59 34.02
CA PRO A 316 -45.86 7.41 34.65
C PRO A 316 -46.88 8.50 34.33
N GLU A 317 -46.41 9.73 34.07
CA GLU A 317 -47.25 10.92 33.89
C GLU A 317 -47.69 11.16 32.43
N THR A 318 -46.92 10.64 31.46
CA THR A 318 -47.09 10.98 30.03
C THR A 318 -47.23 9.77 29.10
N ALA A 319 -47.13 8.55 29.63
CA ALA A 319 -47.07 7.27 28.89
C ALA A 319 -45.89 7.14 27.89
N LYS A 320 -45.10 8.19 27.66
CA LYS A 320 -43.93 8.20 26.77
C LYS A 320 -42.85 7.22 27.26
N ASN A 321 -42.12 6.64 26.30
CA ASN A 321 -40.98 5.79 26.57
C ASN A 321 -39.77 6.66 26.94
N LEU A 322 -39.15 6.38 28.08
CA LEU A 322 -37.92 7.03 28.55
C LEU A 322 -36.77 6.04 28.44
N LEU A 323 -35.87 6.30 27.49
CA LEU A 323 -34.65 5.53 27.26
C LEU A 323 -33.47 6.26 27.93
N HIS A 324 -32.72 5.54 28.75
CA HIS A 324 -31.55 6.03 29.47
C HIS A 324 -30.30 5.26 29.04
N ILE A 325 -29.28 5.98 28.57
CA ILE A 325 -27.98 5.46 28.15
C ILE A 325 -26.95 5.83 29.22
N GLU A 326 -26.13 4.87 29.61
CA GLU A 326 -25.04 5.02 30.56
C GLU A 326 -23.78 4.32 30.02
N THR A 327 -22.61 4.94 30.09
CA THR A 327 -21.34 4.34 29.64
C THR A 327 -20.18 4.72 30.55
N ASP A 328 -19.12 3.91 30.57
CA ASP A 328 -17.84 4.19 31.25
C ASP A 328 -16.76 4.75 30.29
N LEU A 329 -17.12 5.04 29.03
CA LEU A 329 -16.21 5.63 28.05
C LEU A 329 -15.69 7.00 28.51
N PRO A 330 -14.38 7.28 28.36
CA PRO A 330 -13.76 8.54 28.76
C PRO A 330 -14.00 9.65 27.73
N GLY A 331 -14.09 10.89 28.21
CA GLY A 331 -14.22 12.10 27.38
C GLY A 331 -15.64 12.34 26.86
N ASP A 332 -15.76 13.27 25.92
CA ASP A 332 -17.05 13.72 25.38
C ASP A 332 -17.63 12.67 24.41
N VAL A 333 -18.65 11.94 24.86
CA VAL A 333 -19.32 10.90 24.07
C VAL A 333 -20.56 11.47 23.38
N ILE A 334 -20.57 11.45 22.05
CA ILE A 334 -21.73 11.87 21.25
C ILE A 334 -22.52 10.62 20.84
N VAL A 335 -23.80 10.57 21.20
CA VAL A 335 -24.76 9.62 20.62
C VAL A 335 -25.24 10.17 19.30
N HIS A 336 -25.04 9.43 18.21
CA HIS A 336 -25.66 9.71 16.91
C HIS A 336 -26.85 8.76 16.73
N TRP A 337 -28.07 9.29 16.68
CA TRP A 337 -29.28 8.47 16.83
C TRP A 337 -30.46 8.91 15.96
N GLY A 338 -31.41 7.99 15.83
CA GLY A 338 -32.72 8.15 15.22
C GLY A 338 -33.69 7.13 15.79
N VAL A 339 -34.90 7.12 15.26
CA VAL A 339 -35.98 6.21 15.65
C VAL A 339 -36.56 5.53 14.41
N CYS A 340 -37.28 4.42 14.58
CA CYS A 340 -38.06 3.80 13.51
C CYS A 340 -39.52 3.57 13.93
N LYS A 341 -40.43 3.65 12.96
CA LYS A 341 -41.87 3.39 13.13
C LYS A 341 -42.28 1.97 12.70
N ASP A 342 -41.37 1.23 12.09
CA ASP A 342 -41.58 -0.13 11.59
C ASP A 342 -40.34 -1.02 11.80
N ASP A 343 -40.52 -2.32 11.57
CA ASP A 343 -39.46 -3.33 11.69
C ASP A 343 -38.39 -3.23 10.56
N ASN A 344 -38.60 -2.36 9.58
CA ASN A 344 -37.63 -2.11 8.50
C ASN A 344 -36.39 -1.32 8.96
N LYS A 345 -36.34 -0.90 10.24
CA LYS A 345 -35.22 -0.20 10.89
C LYS A 345 -34.75 1.04 10.13
N LYS A 346 -35.68 1.70 9.44
CA LYS A 346 -35.41 2.93 8.71
C LYS A 346 -35.22 4.07 9.70
N TRP A 347 -34.10 4.79 9.58
CA TRP A 347 -33.79 5.96 10.41
C TRP A 347 -34.76 7.11 10.11
N GLU A 348 -35.48 7.56 11.14
CA GLU A 348 -36.31 8.76 11.15
C GLU A 348 -35.87 9.69 12.31
N ILE A 349 -36.18 10.98 12.18
CA ILE A 349 -35.99 11.99 13.23
C ILE A 349 -37.34 12.16 13.96
N PRO A 350 -37.40 12.01 15.29
CA PRO A 350 -38.65 12.25 16.04
C PRO A 350 -39.04 13.74 16.00
N ALA A 351 -40.27 14.07 16.35
CA ALA A 351 -40.67 15.47 16.50
C ALA A 351 -39.92 16.14 17.68
N ALA A 352 -39.63 17.43 17.55
CA ALA A 352 -39.11 18.25 18.66
C ALA A 352 -40.16 18.37 19.79
N PRO A 353 -39.76 18.53 21.07
CA PRO A 353 -38.44 18.92 21.56
C PRO A 353 -37.42 17.77 21.69
N TYR A 354 -36.15 18.09 21.43
CA TYR A 354 -35.02 17.18 21.62
C TYR A 354 -34.37 17.36 23.00
N PRO A 355 -33.55 16.39 23.48
CA PRO A 355 -32.68 16.59 24.64
C PRO A 355 -31.77 17.81 24.48
N ALA A 356 -31.32 18.39 25.59
CA ALA A 356 -30.34 19.47 25.58
C ALA A 356 -29.08 19.09 24.78
N GLU A 357 -28.42 20.07 24.16
CA GLU A 357 -27.22 19.89 23.33
C GLU A 357 -27.41 18.93 22.13
N THR A 358 -28.66 18.69 21.72
CA THR A 358 -28.96 17.93 20.50
C THR A 358 -28.90 18.80 19.26
N MET A 359 -28.11 18.38 18.27
CA MET A 359 -28.03 19.00 16.94
C MET A 359 -28.66 18.09 15.87
N VAL A 360 -29.43 18.69 14.96
CA VAL A 360 -29.91 17.99 13.76
C VAL A 360 -28.76 17.81 12.78
N PHE A 361 -28.42 16.56 12.45
CA PHE A 361 -27.37 16.24 11.49
C PHE A 361 -27.99 15.91 10.13
N LYS A 362 -27.82 16.83 9.18
CA LYS A 362 -28.16 16.67 7.75
C LYS A 362 -29.61 16.25 7.48
N ASN A 363 -30.52 16.60 8.38
CA ASN A 363 -31.94 16.20 8.36
C ASN A 363 -32.17 14.67 8.23
N LYS A 364 -31.20 13.84 8.65
CA LYS A 364 -31.30 12.37 8.62
C LYS A 364 -31.16 11.69 9.98
N ALA A 365 -30.48 12.34 10.93
CA ALA A 365 -30.29 11.83 12.29
C ALA A 365 -30.02 12.98 13.27
N LEU A 366 -30.07 12.68 14.56
CA LEU A 366 -29.75 13.58 15.65
C LEU A 366 -28.36 13.27 16.23
N ARG A 367 -27.73 14.26 16.87
CA ARG A 367 -26.49 14.11 17.63
C ARG A 367 -26.64 14.78 18.98
N THR A 368 -26.53 14.01 20.05
CA THR A 368 -26.65 14.49 21.43
C THR A 368 -25.36 14.19 22.17
N LEU A 369 -24.75 15.21 22.77
CA LEU A 369 -23.62 15.03 23.68
C LEU A 369 -24.14 14.43 25.01
N LEU A 370 -23.50 13.37 25.48
CA LEU A 370 -23.81 12.79 26.79
C LEU A 370 -23.23 13.65 27.92
N GLN A 371 -23.95 13.69 29.04
CA GLN A 371 -23.53 14.40 30.24
C GLN A 371 -22.54 13.55 31.06
N HIS A 372 -21.47 14.18 31.54
CA HIS A 372 -20.50 13.51 32.42
C HIS A 372 -21.15 13.09 33.74
N LYS A 373 -20.78 11.91 34.26
CA LYS A 373 -21.23 11.45 35.59
C LYS A 373 -20.53 12.22 36.70
N GLU A 374 -21.21 12.41 37.83
CA GLU A 374 -20.58 12.93 39.05
C GLU A 374 -19.49 11.95 39.52
N GLY A 375 -18.22 12.37 39.40
CA GLY A 375 -17.04 11.53 39.63
C GLY A 375 -16.15 11.32 38.39
N GLY A 376 -16.59 11.73 37.19
CA GLY A 376 -15.77 11.81 35.97
C GLY A 376 -15.45 10.48 35.27
N ASN A 377 -15.92 9.34 35.80
CA ASN A 377 -15.73 8.03 35.18
C ASN A 377 -16.96 7.64 34.33
N GLY A 378 -17.03 8.20 33.13
CA GLY A 378 -18.08 7.90 32.15
C GLY A 378 -19.16 8.98 31.99
N SER A 379 -20.07 8.72 31.06
CA SER A 379 -21.13 9.65 30.64
C SER A 379 -22.51 8.98 30.61
N TRP A 380 -23.58 9.78 30.60
CA TRP A 380 -24.97 9.32 30.56
C TRP A 380 -25.89 10.28 29.79
N GLY A 381 -27.07 9.83 29.38
CA GLY A 381 -28.09 10.69 28.77
C GLY A 381 -29.47 10.04 28.74
N SER A 382 -30.51 10.87 28.74
CA SER A 382 -31.91 10.42 28.74
C SER A 382 -32.67 10.97 27.53
N PHE A 383 -33.46 10.11 26.91
CA PHE A 383 -34.15 10.32 25.64
C PHE A 383 -35.64 9.98 25.82
N THR A 384 -36.52 10.98 25.67
CA THR A 384 -37.98 10.79 25.79
C THR A 384 -38.61 10.62 24.41
N MET A 385 -39.23 9.47 24.17
CA MET A 385 -39.79 9.04 22.88
C MET A 385 -41.30 8.84 22.94
N GLU A 386 -41.98 9.10 21.82
CA GLU A 386 -43.42 8.91 21.69
C GLU A 386 -43.77 7.42 21.44
N GLU A 387 -44.99 6.99 21.80
CA GLU A 387 -45.40 5.57 21.67
C GLU A 387 -45.54 5.10 20.21
N GLU A 388 -45.47 6.00 19.22
CA GLU A 388 -45.51 5.63 17.79
C GLU A 388 -44.19 5.03 17.26
N PHE A 389 -43.11 5.05 18.04
CA PHE A 389 -41.81 4.50 17.64
C PHE A 389 -41.59 3.10 18.21
N VAL A 390 -41.23 2.15 17.35
CA VAL A 390 -41.00 0.74 17.74
C VAL A 390 -39.56 0.47 18.17
N GLY A 391 -38.61 1.30 17.75
CA GLY A 391 -37.19 1.13 18.07
C GLY A 391 -36.37 2.41 18.02
N PHE A 392 -35.28 2.40 18.78
CA PHE A 392 -34.26 3.46 18.86
C PHE A 392 -32.95 2.94 18.26
N LEU A 393 -32.42 3.66 17.26
CA LEU A 393 -31.22 3.30 16.50
C LEU A 393 -30.10 4.28 16.83
N PHE A 394 -28.90 3.80 17.17
CA PHE A 394 -27.77 4.69 17.43
C PHE A 394 -26.38 4.08 17.22
N VAL A 395 -25.39 4.96 17.14
CA VAL A 395 -23.95 4.67 17.27
C VAL A 395 -23.29 5.71 18.16
N LEU A 396 -22.17 5.36 18.80
CA LEU A 396 -21.41 6.28 19.65
C LEU A 396 -20.22 6.85 18.89
N LYS A 397 -19.91 8.13 19.11
CA LYS A 397 -18.73 8.81 18.58
C LYS A 397 -17.94 9.43 19.73
N LEU A 398 -16.65 9.11 19.84
CA LEU A 398 -15.75 9.66 20.89
C LEU A 398 -14.84 10.78 20.38
N ASN A 399 -14.46 10.74 19.11
CA ASN A 399 -13.66 11.77 18.46
C ASN A 399 -13.94 11.71 16.95
N GLU A 400 -13.29 12.56 16.15
CA GLU A 400 -13.57 12.66 14.71
C GLU A 400 -13.45 11.33 13.94
N ASN A 401 -12.54 10.46 14.38
CA ASN A 401 -12.15 9.23 13.68
C ASN A 401 -12.64 7.94 14.37
N MET A 402 -13.21 8.00 15.58
CA MET A 402 -13.62 6.83 16.35
C MET A 402 -15.13 6.77 16.57
N TRP A 403 -15.73 5.74 15.96
CA TRP A 403 -17.12 5.35 16.10
C TRP A 403 -17.21 3.95 16.70
N LEU A 404 -18.15 3.73 17.62
CA LEU A 404 -18.45 2.42 18.20
C LEU A 404 -19.87 2.00 17.84
N ASN A 405 -19.99 0.74 17.43
CA ASN A 405 -21.24 0.09 17.03
C ASN A 405 -21.34 -1.32 17.64
N SER A 406 -22.49 -1.98 17.49
CA SER A 406 -22.73 -3.32 18.02
C SER A 406 -22.22 -4.39 17.05
N MET A 407 -20.97 -4.81 17.22
CA MET A 407 -20.34 -5.90 16.46
C MET A 407 -20.48 -5.78 14.93
N GLY A 408 -20.38 -4.56 14.40
CA GLY A 408 -20.49 -4.29 12.96
C GLY A 408 -21.84 -3.72 12.50
N ASN A 409 -22.86 -3.68 13.36
CA ASN A 409 -24.17 -3.07 13.09
C ASN A 409 -24.48 -1.92 14.05
N ASP A 410 -25.39 -1.02 13.70
CA ASP A 410 -25.88 0.02 14.61
C ASP A 410 -26.53 -0.61 15.85
N PHE A 411 -26.46 0.05 17.02
CA PHE A 411 -27.22 -0.37 18.19
C PHE A 411 -28.72 -0.18 17.92
N TYR A 412 -29.51 -1.20 18.24
CA TYR A 412 -30.97 -1.19 18.11
C TYR A 412 -31.60 -1.57 19.44
N ILE A 413 -32.46 -0.70 19.97
CA ILE A 413 -33.15 -0.90 21.25
C ILE A 413 -34.66 -0.87 20.98
N PRO A 414 -35.40 -1.99 21.20
CA PRO A 414 -36.84 -2.00 21.03
C PRO A 414 -37.53 -1.15 22.11
N LEU A 415 -38.48 -0.32 21.68
CA LEU A 415 -39.23 0.60 22.56
C LEU A 415 -40.63 0.06 22.94
N SER A 416 -41.09 -1.00 22.25
CA SER A 416 -42.40 -1.63 22.46
C SER A 416 -42.24 -3.03 23.05
N SER A 417 -43.08 -3.37 24.03
CA SER A 417 -43.04 -4.66 24.76
C SER A 417 -43.65 -5.84 23.98
N SER A 418 -43.64 -5.80 22.65
CA SER A 418 -44.10 -6.88 21.78
C SER A 418 -43.03 -7.96 21.64
N SER A 419 -43.19 -9.04 22.41
CA SER A 419 -42.29 -10.19 22.46
C SER A 419 -42.09 -10.86 21.10
N GLY A 420 -40.83 -10.99 20.66
CA GLY A 420 -40.46 -11.62 19.38
C GLY A 420 -38.97 -11.97 19.26
N PHE A 421 -38.36 -12.55 20.32
CA PHE A 421 -36.96 -12.99 20.28
C PHE A 421 -36.74 -14.18 19.34
N HIS A 422 -35.89 -14.00 18.32
CA HIS A 422 -35.16 -15.09 17.66
C HIS A 422 -33.66 -14.77 17.66
N THR A 423 -32.99 -15.12 18.76
CA THR A 423 -31.53 -15.23 18.83
C THR A 423 -31.11 -16.64 18.44
N GLU A 424 -30.38 -16.78 17.33
CA GLU A 424 -29.63 -18.01 17.04
C GLU A 424 -28.31 -18.00 17.82
N SER A 425 -28.29 -18.72 18.95
CA SER A 425 -27.07 -19.26 19.55
C SER A 425 -27.31 -20.74 19.83
N GLY A 426 -26.56 -21.62 19.16
CA GLY A 426 -26.84 -23.05 19.23
C GLY A 426 -26.37 -23.72 20.52
N ASN A 427 -26.97 -24.88 20.85
CA ASN A 427 -26.19 -26.10 21.08
C ASN A 427 -27.01 -27.40 21.10
N SER A 428 -26.33 -28.50 20.77
CA SER A 428 -26.52 -29.91 21.17
C SER A 428 -27.88 -30.45 21.68
N GLN A 429 -28.31 -31.55 21.05
CA GLN A 429 -28.92 -32.77 21.64
C GLN A 429 -30.13 -32.66 22.59
N SER A 430 -31.29 -33.17 22.17
CA SER A 430 -31.94 -34.38 22.76
C SER A 430 -33.30 -34.70 22.10
N GLU A 431 -33.90 -35.83 22.47
CA GLU A 431 -35.00 -36.52 21.79
C GLU A 431 -36.40 -35.94 22.11
N GLY A 432 -37.39 -36.07 21.20
CA GLY A 432 -38.76 -35.59 21.49
C GLY A 432 -39.80 -35.71 20.38
N GLN A 433 -40.31 -36.92 20.18
CA GLN A 433 -41.38 -37.31 19.24
C GLN A 433 -42.72 -36.52 19.41
N VAL A 434 -43.45 -36.23 18.30
CA VAL A 434 -44.93 -36.34 18.06
C VAL A 434 -45.54 -35.24 17.14
N LYS A 435 -45.65 -35.59 15.84
CA LYS A 435 -46.89 -35.71 14.99
C LYS A 435 -48.01 -34.63 14.94
N ARG A 436 -48.48 -34.42 13.68
CA ARG A 436 -49.84 -34.08 13.13
C ARG A 436 -50.15 -32.61 12.80
N GLU A 437 -50.32 -32.24 11.51
CA GLU A 437 -51.54 -32.29 10.63
C GLU A 437 -52.41 -31.01 10.79
N PHE A 438 -53.05 -30.40 9.77
CA PHE A 438 -52.91 -30.34 8.30
C PHE A 438 -53.86 -29.22 7.78
N SER A 439 -53.75 -28.78 6.52
CA SER A 439 -54.66 -27.85 5.77
C SER A 439 -54.75 -26.38 6.24
N GLY A 440 -54.98 -25.38 5.38
CA GLY A 440 -55.18 -25.34 3.92
C GLY A 440 -56.25 -24.30 3.50
N VAL A 441 -56.29 -23.92 2.20
CA VAL A 441 -57.32 -23.10 1.49
C VAL A 441 -57.02 -21.58 1.31
N GLU A 442 -56.53 -21.26 0.10
CA GLU A 442 -56.77 -20.03 -0.71
C GLU A 442 -58.07 -20.19 -1.55
N PRO A 443 -58.52 -19.29 -2.49
CA PRO A 443 -58.01 -17.97 -2.97
C PRO A 443 -59.10 -16.86 -3.11
N GLY A 444 -58.80 -15.69 -3.71
CA GLY A 444 -59.87 -14.77 -4.20
C GLY A 444 -59.54 -13.35 -4.71
N SER A 445 -58.91 -13.23 -5.89
CA SER A 445 -58.98 -12.13 -6.90
C SER A 445 -59.54 -10.71 -6.57
N ALA A 446 -58.84 -9.64 -7.00
CA ALA A 446 -59.19 -8.83 -8.21
C ALA A 446 -58.36 -7.55 -8.42
N LEU A 447 -58.03 -7.28 -9.69
CA LEU A 447 -57.24 -6.18 -10.26
C LEU A 447 -57.76 -4.75 -9.99
N THR A 448 -56.87 -3.74 -9.93
CA THR A 448 -56.82 -2.64 -10.94
C THR A 448 -55.55 -1.78 -10.86
N SER A 449 -55.21 -1.16 -11.99
CA SER A 449 -53.96 -0.45 -12.37
C SER A 449 -53.68 0.89 -11.69
N GLY A 450 -52.39 1.29 -11.65
CA GLY A 450 -51.96 2.66 -11.39
C GLY A 450 -50.44 2.88 -11.46
N GLU A 451 -49.87 2.97 -12.67
CA GLU A 451 -48.46 3.35 -12.86
C GLU A 451 -48.21 4.82 -12.48
N ASN A 452 -47.10 5.09 -11.77
CA ASN A 452 -46.24 6.30 -11.79
C ASN A 452 -45.54 6.50 -10.41
N ALA A 453 -44.35 5.91 -10.22
CA ALA A 453 -43.55 6.12 -9.00
C ALA A 453 -42.01 6.23 -9.22
N GLU A 454 -41.46 5.70 -10.31
CA GLU A 454 -39.99 5.57 -10.46
C GLU A 454 -39.27 6.86 -10.88
N ALA A 455 -39.98 7.89 -11.38
CA ALA A 455 -39.36 9.12 -11.84
C ALA A 455 -38.85 10.05 -10.72
N ASN A 456 -39.37 9.94 -9.49
CA ASN A 456 -39.09 10.92 -8.42
C ASN A 456 -37.86 10.59 -7.56
N GLN A 457 -37.37 9.35 -7.59
CA GLN A 457 -36.28 8.93 -6.68
C GLN A 457 -34.88 9.25 -7.24
N ALA A 458 -34.71 9.21 -8.57
CA ALA A 458 -33.45 9.55 -9.23
C ALA A 458 -33.12 11.05 -9.18
N VAL A 459 -34.13 11.93 -9.20
CA VAL A 459 -33.95 13.40 -9.19
C VAL A 459 -33.43 13.91 -7.84
N SER A 460 -33.86 13.31 -6.72
CA SER A 460 -33.47 13.74 -5.38
C SER A 460 -31.98 13.47 -5.06
N GLN A 461 -31.39 12.40 -5.60
CA GLN A 461 -29.98 12.08 -5.38
C GLN A 461 -29.03 12.91 -6.24
N THR A 462 -29.43 13.28 -7.47
CA THR A 462 -28.63 14.17 -8.32
C THR A 462 -28.58 15.59 -7.76
N GLU A 463 -29.69 16.15 -7.27
CA GLU A 463 -29.70 17.47 -6.61
C GLU A 463 -28.79 17.52 -5.37
N TYR A 464 -28.81 16.49 -4.51
CA TYR A 464 -27.93 16.43 -3.32
C TYR A 464 -26.44 16.36 -3.72
N THR A 465 -26.12 15.63 -4.79
CA THR A 465 -24.74 15.47 -5.26
C THR A 465 -24.23 16.76 -5.94
N GLU A 466 -25.07 17.43 -6.75
CA GLU A 466 -24.76 18.76 -7.30
C GLU A 466 -24.58 19.82 -6.21
N GLY A 467 -25.34 19.75 -5.11
CA GLY A 467 -25.18 20.62 -3.95
C GLY A 467 -23.77 20.57 -3.35
N ILE A 468 -23.29 19.35 -3.03
CA ILE A 468 -21.93 19.14 -2.50
C ILE A 468 -20.86 19.59 -3.51
N ILE A 469 -21.03 19.29 -4.80
CA ILE A 469 -20.10 19.72 -5.86
C ILE A 469 -20.04 21.25 -5.96
N ASN A 470 -21.17 21.96 -5.79
CA ASN A 470 -21.21 23.42 -5.80
C ASN A 470 -20.61 24.03 -4.52
N GLU A 471 -20.76 23.43 -3.34
CA GLU A 471 -20.08 23.88 -2.12
C GLU A 471 -18.56 23.73 -2.22
N ILE A 472 -18.06 22.59 -2.70
CA ILE A 472 -16.63 22.37 -2.97
C ILE A 472 -16.12 23.41 -3.98
N ARG A 473 -16.86 23.66 -5.07
CA ARG A 473 -16.49 24.65 -6.09
C ARG A 473 -16.48 26.08 -5.53
N ASN A 474 -17.39 26.43 -4.63
CA ASN A 474 -17.41 27.71 -3.93
C ASN A 474 -16.22 27.88 -2.98
N LEU A 475 -15.91 26.87 -2.15
CA LEU A 475 -14.74 26.86 -1.27
C LEU A 475 -13.43 27.02 -2.06
N VAL A 476 -13.27 26.28 -3.15
CA VAL A 476 -12.08 26.37 -4.03
C VAL A 476 -11.99 27.72 -4.75
N SER A 477 -13.11 28.29 -5.19
CA SER A 477 -13.11 29.64 -5.81
C SER A 477 -12.81 30.76 -4.80
N GLY A 478 -13.18 30.57 -3.52
CA GLY A 478 -12.80 31.45 -2.41
C GLY A 478 -11.28 31.54 -2.22
N ILE A 479 -10.57 30.42 -2.36
CA ILE A 479 -9.09 30.37 -2.32
C ILE A 479 -8.46 31.14 -3.50
N SER A 480 -9.12 31.14 -4.67
CA SER A 480 -8.57 31.68 -5.92
C SER A 480 -8.82 33.19 -6.14
N SER A 481 -9.86 33.77 -5.52
CA SER A 481 -10.28 35.15 -5.81
C SER A 481 -9.67 36.25 -4.92
N GLU A 482 -9.00 35.93 -3.81
CA GLU A 482 -8.38 36.92 -2.90
C GLU A 482 -7.07 37.53 -3.43
N LYS A 483 -7.13 38.21 -4.59
CA LYS A 483 -6.10 39.16 -5.02
C LYS A 483 -6.19 40.47 -4.22
N SER A 484 -5.89 40.44 -2.92
CA SER A 484 -5.07 41.46 -2.21
C SER A 484 -5.03 41.29 -0.68
N GLN A 485 -3.85 41.57 -0.12
CA GLN A 485 -3.53 41.82 1.30
C GLN A 485 -3.49 40.64 2.32
N LYS A 486 -2.24 40.19 2.53
CA LYS A 486 -1.59 39.90 3.83
C LYS A 486 -2.29 39.02 4.89
N THR A 487 -1.67 37.85 5.09
CA THR A 487 -1.57 37.12 6.37
C THR A 487 -2.88 36.58 6.96
N LYS A 488 -3.40 35.52 6.34
CA LYS A 488 -4.15 34.47 7.07
C LYS A 488 -3.15 33.39 7.50
N SER A 489 -3.33 32.79 8.68
CA SER A 489 -2.40 31.79 9.22
C SER A 489 -2.52 30.45 8.49
N LYS A 490 -1.50 29.58 8.65
CA LYS A 490 -1.53 28.19 8.14
C LYS A 490 -2.81 27.45 8.55
N GLU A 491 -3.25 27.66 9.78
CA GLU A 491 -4.44 27.02 10.36
C GLU A 491 -5.71 27.28 9.53
N ALA A 492 -5.83 28.47 8.92
CA ALA A 492 -6.98 28.81 8.08
C ALA A 492 -6.95 28.09 6.71
N GLN A 493 -5.78 27.74 6.18
CA GLN A 493 -5.67 26.92 4.97
C GLN A 493 -5.85 25.43 5.29
N GLU A 494 -5.29 24.96 6.41
CA GLU A 494 -5.46 23.59 6.90
C GLU A 494 -6.93 23.29 7.24
N SER A 495 -7.65 24.23 7.86
CA SER A 495 -9.09 24.11 8.14
C SER A 495 -9.95 24.00 6.87
N ILE A 496 -9.62 24.74 5.80
CA ILE A 496 -10.36 24.64 4.52
C ILE A 496 -10.06 23.32 3.81
N LEU A 497 -8.81 22.83 3.89
CA LEU A 497 -8.43 21.51 3.38
C LEU A 497 -9.18 20.38 4.10
N GLN A 498 -9.26 20.43 5.44
CA GLN A 498 -10.02 19.47 6.24
C GLN A 498 -11.52 19.46 5.89
N GLU A 499 -12.12 20.63 5.65
CA GLU A 499 -13.52 20.71 5.24
C GLU A 499 -13.76 20.12 3.83
N ILE A 500 -12.79 20.27 2.91
CA ILE A 500 -12.83 19.63 1.58
C ILE A 500 -12.68 18.11 1.68
N GLU A 501 -11.74 17.60 2.49
CA GLU A 501 -11.55 16.15 2.72
C GLU A 501 -12.80 15.51 3.35
N LYS A 502 -13.42 16.21 4.30
CA LYS A 502 -14.70 15.83 4.94
C LYS A 502 -15.86 15.74 3.95
N LEU A 503 -16.01 16.73 3.05
CA LEU A 503 -17.03 16.71 1.99
C LEU A 503 -16.77 15.60 0.96
N ALA A 504 -15.50 15.33 0.64
CA ALA A 504 -15.12 14.23 -0.25
C ALA A 504 -15.39 12.84 0.37
N ALA A 505 -15.06 12.65 1.65
CA ALA A 505 -15.36 11.43 2.40
C ALA A 505 -16.88 11.17 2.53
N GLU A 506 -17.67 12.24 2.67
CA GLU A 506 -19.12 12.17 2.67
C GLU A 506 -19.69 11.70 1.33
N ALA A 507 -19.25 12.30 0.21
CA ALA A 507 -19.66 11.88 -1.13
C ALA A 507 -19.29 10.41 -1.39
N TYR A 508 -18.12 9.97 -0.92
CA TYR A 508 -17.66 8.60 -1.03
C TYR A 508 -18.49 7.61 -0.18
N SER A 509 -18.88 8.00 1.04
CA SER A 509 -19.75 7.20 1.89
C SER A 509 -21.14 6.99 1.28
N ILE A 510 -21.70 8.02 0.64
CA ILE A 510 -23.00 7.94 -0.04
C ILE A 510 -22.91 6.95 -1.21
N PHE A 511 -21.89 7.08 -2.06
CA PHE A 511 -21.63 6.16 -3.17
C PHE A 511 -21.50 4.69 -2.72
N ARG A 512 -20.91 4.45 -1.55
CA ARG A 512 -20.76 3.10 -0.98
C ARG A 512 -22.06 2.53 -0.41
N SER A 513 -22.95 3.38 0.12
CA SER A 513 -24.25 2.97 0.65
C SER A 513 -25.33 2.72 -0.41
N SER A 514 -25.12 3.15 -1.66
CA SER A 514 -26.04 2.92 -2.79
C SER A 514 -25.85 1.59 -3.54
N VAL A 515 -25.07 0.63 -2.99
CA VAL A 515 -24.85 -0.68 -3.61
C VAL A 515 -25.70 -1.75 -2.88
N PRO A 516 -26.72 -2.35 -3.52
CA PRO A 516 -27.53 -3.39 -2.88
C PRO A 516 -26.74 -4.67 -2.59
N THR A 517 -26.98 -5.26 -1.42
CA THR A 517 -26.47 -6.60 -1.08
C THR A 517 -27.56 -7.61 -1.41
N PHE A 518 -27.29 -8.53 -2.35
CA PHE A 518 -28.26 -9.58 -2.72
C PHE A 518 -28.04 -10.86 -1.90
N SER A 519 -29.08 -11.32 -1.23
CA SER A 519 -29.18 -12.66 -0.65
C SER A 519 -29.73 -13.64 -1.69
N GLU A 520 -29.14 -14.83 -1.75
CA GLU A 520 -29.46 -15.86 -2.75
C GLU A 520 -30.75 -16.62 -2.40
N SER A 521 -31.70 -16.65 -3.33
CA SER A 521 -32.80 -17.63 -3.34
C SER A 521 -33.17 -17.95 -4.79
N ALA A 522 -33.32 -19.24 -5.09
CA ALA A 522 -33.41 -19.72 -6.46
C ALA A 522 -34.82 -19.56 -7.06
N ILE A 523 -34.89 -19.34 -8.39
CA ILE A 523 -35.58 -20.20 -9.39
C ILE A 523 -35.93 -19.41 -10.68
N LEU A 524 -35.70 -20.08 -11.82
CA LEU A 524 -36.18 -19.87 -13.21
C LEU A 524 -35.61 -18.75 -14.08
N GLU A 525 -35.37 -19.14 -15.34
CA GLU A 525 -34.78 -18.37 -16.42
C GLU A 525 -35.76 -17.34 -17.00
N THR A 526 -35.31 -16.10 -17.15
CA THR A 526 -35.74 -15.21 -18.24
C THR A 526 -34.58 -14.25 -18.52
N GLU A 527 -34.15 -14.12 -19.78
CA GLU A 527 -33.04 -13.22 -20.15
C GLU A 527 -33.39 -11.75 -19.89
N ALA A 528 -32.90 -11.20 -18.77
CA ALA A 528 -32.97 -9.78 -18.46
C ALA A 528 -31.64 -9.10 -18.80
N LEU A 529 -31.70 -8.03 -19.60
CA LEU A 529 -30.53 -7.26 -20.05
C LEU A 529 -29.83 -6.60 -18.85
N ILE A 530 -28.69 -7.15 -18.44
CA ILE A 530 -27.85 -6.61 -17.38
C ILE A 530 -27.28 -5.25 -17.84
N PRO A 531 -27.38 -4.17 -17.03
CA PRO A 531 -26.75 -2.89 -17.38
C PRO A 531 -25.23 -3.05 -17.48
N PRO A 532 -24.56 -2.40 -18.44
CA PRO A 532 -23.13 -2.62 -18.70
C PRO A 532 -22.30 -2.29 -17.45
N ALA A 533 -21.46 -3.25 -17.04
CA ALA A 533 -20.58 -3.08 -15.89
C ALA A 533 -19.72 -1.83 -16.05
N LYS A 534 -19.70 -0.97 -15.02
CA LYS A 534 -18.91 0.28 -15.05
C LYS A 534 -17.44 -0.07 -15.19
N LEU A 535 -16.86 0.24 -16.35
CA LEU A 535 -15.48 -0.06 -16.66
C LEU A 535 -14.55 0.58 -15.61
N CYS A 536 -13.55 -0.16 -15.17
CA CYS A 536 -12.57 0.30 -14.20
C CYS A 536 -11.18 -0.10 -14.67
N SER A 537 -10.27 0.85 -14.81
CA SER A 537 -8.92 0.66 -15.35
C SER A 537 -8.15 -0.50 -14.68
N GLY A 538 -8.36 -0.78 -13.40
CA GLY A 538 -7.70 -1.92 -12.73
C GLY A 538 -8.29 -3.31 -13.06
N THR A 539 -9.29 -3.41 -13.93
CA THR A 539 -10.00 -4.66 -14.29
C THR A 539 -10.45 -4.72 -15.76
N GLY A 540 -10.63 -3.59 -16.45
CA GLY A 540 -11.25 -3.55 -17.77
C GLY A 540 -12.71 -4.00 -17.72
N SER A 541 -13.08 -4.90 -18.63
CA SER A 541 -14.36 -5.62 -18.63
C SER A 541 -14.41 -6.77 -17.61
N GLY A 542 -13.25 -7.22 -17.15
CA GLY A 542 -13.04 -8.40 -16.33
C GLY A 542 -12.82 -9.70 -17.12
N PHE A 543 -13.00 -9.69 -18.45
CA PHE A 543 -12.77 -10.84 -19.34
C PHE A 543 -11.40 -10.81 -20.02
N GLU A 544 -10.53 -9.89 -19.62
CA GLU A 544 -9.28 -9.64 -20.33
C GLU A 544 -8.36 -10.87 -20.36
N ILE A 545 -7.77 -11.07 -21.55
CA ILE A 545 -6.66 -11.97 -21.78
C ILE A 545 -5.57 -11.13 -22.46
N LEU A 546 -4.44 -10.99 -21.77
CA LEU A 546 -3.33 -10.16 -22.21
C LEU A 546 -2.30 -11.00 -22.99
N CYS A 547 -1.84 -10.49 -24.13
CA CYS A 547 -0.63 -10.96 -24.79
C CYS A 547 0.47 -9.94 -24.53
N GLN A 548 1.62 -10.36 -23.99
CA GLN A 548 2.82 -9.54 -24.10
C GLN A 548 3.30 -9.64 -25.55
N GLY A 549 3.22 -8.54 -26.30
CA GLY A 549 3.48 -8.49 -27.74
C GLY A 549 4.95 -8.38 -28.12
N PHE A 550 5.88 -8.73 -27.25
CA PHE A 550 7.32 -8.62 -27.46
C PHE A 550 8.12 -9.52 -26.51
N ASN A 551 9.40 -9.70 -26.83
CA ASN A 551 10.39 -10.34 -25.99
C ASN A 551 11.62 -9.41 -25.84
N TRP A 552 12.65 -9.83 -25.11
CA TRP A 552 13.85 -9.00 -24.89
C TRP A 552 14.66 -8.75 -26.17
N GLU A 553 14.52 -9.60 -27.19
CA GLU A 553 15.25 -9.52 -28.45
C GLU A 553 14.51 -8.72 -29.55
N SER A 554 13.21 -8.44 -29.38
CA SER A 554 12.33 -7.80 -30.37
C SER A 554 12.90 -6.51 -30.96
N HIS A 555 13.67 -5.75 -30.19
CA HIS A 555 14.32 -4.50 -30.61
C HIS A 555 15.38 -4.69 -31.72
N LYS A 556 15.90 -5.91 -31.90
CA LYS A 556 17.00 -6.22 -32.85
C LYS A 556 16.53 -6.28 -34.30
N SER A 557 15.22 -6.43 -34.52
CA SER A 557 14.58 -6.35 -35.85
C SER A 557 14.73 -4.97 -36.50
N GLY A 558 14.72 -3.89 -35.70
CA GLY A 558 14.54 -2.52 -36.18
C GLY A 558 13.16 -2.24 -36.80
N ARG A 559 12.23 -3.22 -36.77
CA ARG A 559 10.96 -3.22 -37.53
C ARG A 559 9.84 -3.98 -36.79
N TRP A 560 9.96 -4.14 -35.48
CA TRP A 560 9.05 -4.94 -34.65
C TRP A 560 7.57 -4.59 -34.82
N TYR A 561 7.24 -3.30 -34.96
CA TYR A 561 5.86 -2.87 -35.20
C TYR A 561 5.27 -3.42 -36.51
N ILE A 562 6.09 -3.65 -37.54
CA ILE A 562 5.65 -4.29 -38.79
C ILE A 562 5.52 -5.82 -38.60
N GLU A 563 6.45 -6.45 -37.87
CA GLU A 563 6.40 -7.89 -37.62
C GLU A 563 5.16 -8.29 -36.79
N LEU A 564 4.85 -7.51 -35.76
CA LEU A 564 3.69 -7.72 -34.90
C LEU A 564 2.36 -7.27 -35.56
N HIS A 565 2.38 -6.30 -36.49
CA HIS A 565 1.22 -5.93 -37.31
C HIS A 565 0.63 -7.12 -38.07
N GLU A 566 1.49 -7.98 -38.65
CA GLU A 566 1.07 -9.21 -39.33
C GLU A 566 0.48 -10.26 -38.38
N LYS A 567 0.68 -10.10 -37.06
CA LYS A 567 0.15 -10.99 -36.02
C LYS A 567 -1.17 -10.54 -35.39
N ALA A 568 -1.63 -9.31 -35.65
CA ALA A 568 -2.83 -8.78 -35.01
C ALA A 568 -4.10 -9.64 -35.23
N ALA A 569 -4.34 -10.08 -36.47
CA ALA A 569 -5.46 -10.96 -36.82
C ALA A 569 -5.34 -12.35 -36.17
N GLU A 570 -4.11 -12.87 -36.09
CA GLU A 570 -3.80 -14.16 -35.49
C GLU A 570 -4.01 -14.13 -33.97
N LEU A 571 -3.60 -13.06 -33.28
CA LEU A 571 -3.82 -12.88 -31.84
C LEU A 571 -5.30 -12.67 -31.50
N SER A 572 -6.03 -11.86 -32.26
CA SER A 572 -7.48 -11.67 -32.06
C SER A 572 -8.27 -12.97 -32.24
N SER A 573 -7.97 -13.76 -33.27
CA SER A 573 -8.65 -15.04 -33.53
C SER A 573 -8.34 -16.15 -32.51
N LEU A 574 -7.24 -16.04 -31.75
CA LEU A 574 -6.97 -16.89 -30.57
C LEU A 574 -7.77 -16.46 -29.32
N GLY A 575 -8.41 -15.30 -29.37
CA GLY A 575 -9.21 -14.74 -28.28
C GLY A 575 -8.44 -13.83 -27.32
N PHE A 576 -7.29 -13.28 -27.72
CA PHE A 576 -6.67 -12.19 -26.96
C PHE A 576 -7.50 -10.92 -27.08
N THR A 577 -7.70 -10.22 -25.96
CA THR A 577 -8.47 -8.98 -25.89
C THR A 577 -7.59 -7.76 -25.66
N VAL A 578 -6.37 -7.97 -25.16
CA VAL A 578 -5.38 -6.92 -24.85
C VAL A 578 -4.01 -7.35 -25.35
N VAL A 579 -3.26 -6.43 -25.95
CA VAL A 579 -1.83 -6.60 -26.25
C VAL A 579 -1.01 -5.52 -25.54
N TRP A 580 0.07 -5.92 -24.88
CA TRP A 580 1.06 -5.03 -24.28
C TRP A 580 2.23 -4.84 -25.26
N LEU A 581 2.44 -3.61 -25.71
CA LEU A 581 3.54 -3.21 -26.59
C LEU A 581 4.74 -2.72 -25.77
N PRO A 582 5.99 -2.89 -26.27
CA PRO A 582 7.20 -2.45 -25.56
C PRO A 582 7.27 -0.92 -25.42
N PRO A 583 8.19 -0.39 -24.57
CA PRO A 583 8.32 1.05 -24.36
C PRO A 583 8.57 1.78 -25.69
N PRO A 584 7.70 2.73 -26.10
CA PRO A 584 7.75 3.33 -27.44
C PRO A 584 8.79 4.44 -27.58
N THR A 585 9.44 4.83 -26.49
CA THR A 585 10.25 6.06 -26.37
C THR A 585 11.69 5.85 -26.84
N GLU A 586 12.31 6.90 -27.41
CA GLU A 586 13.76 6.92 -27.66
C GLU A 586 14.54 6.77 -26.36
N SER A 587 15.41 5.77 -26.32
CA SER A 587 16.02 5.25 -25.10
C SER A 587 17.51 4.98 -25.29
N VAL A 588 18.28 5.13 -24.21
CA VAL A 588 19.71 4.79 -24.17
C VAL A 588 19.93 3.28 -24.28
N SER A 589 19.10 2.49 -23.59
CA SER A 589 19.01 1.05 -23.78
C SER A 589 18.12 0.77 -25.01
N PRO A 590 18.54 -0.10 -25.93
CA PRO A 590 17.77 -0.36 -27.15
C PRO A 590 16.42 -1.04 -26.89
N GLU A 591 16.22 -1.62 -25.70
CA GLU A 591 14.98 -2.26 -25.24
C GLU A 591 13.94 -1.27 -24.68
N GLY A 592 14.28 0.02 -24.58
CA GLY A 592 13.33 1.09 -24.21
C GLY A 592 13.33 1.51 -22.74
N TYR A 593 13.86 0.69 -21.83
CA TYR A 593 13.88 0.91 -20.37
C TYR A 593 14.96 1.89 -19.87
N MET A 594 15.41 2.83 -20.69
CA MET A 594 16.23 3.98 -20.27
C MET A 594 15.81 5.21 -21.09
N PRO A 595 14.52 5.63 -21.00
CA PRO A 595 13.91 6.60 -21.89
C PRO A 595 14.55 7.98 -21.74
N LYS A 596 14.59 8.75 -22.82
CA LYS A 596 15.32 10.02 -22.89
C LYS A 596 14.45 11.21 -23.30
N ASP A 597 13.96 11.28 -24.54
CA ASP A 597 12.93 12.25 -24.94
C ASP A 597 11.58 11.56 -25.07
N LEU A 598 10.70 11.75 -24.08
CA LEU A 598 9.41 11.08 -23.99
C LEU A 598 8.50 11.36 -25.22
N TYR A 599 8.67 12.51 -25.89
CA TYR A 599 7.89 12.83 -27.09
C TYR A 599 8.52 12.32 -28.40
N ASN A 600 9.71 11.72 -28.35
CA ASN A 600 10.34 11.08 -29.49
C ASN A 600 10.06 9.57 -29.48
N LEU A 601 9.04 9.13 -30.22
CA LEU A 601 8.65 7.72 -30.30
C LEU A 601 9.32 6.95 -31.45
N ASN A 602 10.47 7.43 -31.93
CA ASN A 602 11.30 6.72 -32.91
C ASN A 602 12.29 5.83 -32.16
N SER A 603 11.82 4.65 -31.78
CA SER A 603 12.56 3.69 -30.97
C SER A 603 13.26 2.62 -31.84
N ARG A 604 13.82 1.59 -31.21
CA ARG A 604 14.35 0.41 -31.92
C ARG A 604 13.27 -0.55 -32.42
N TYR A 605 12.04 -0.39 -31.96
CA TYR A 605 10.89 -1.19 -32.40
C TYR A 605 10.25 -0.66 -33.69
N GLY A 606 10.43 0.65 -33.97
CA GLY A 606 10.00 1.31 -35.19
C GLY A 606 9.80 2.82 -34.98
N SER A 607 9.31 3.48 -36.02
CA SER A 607 8.94 4.90 -36.02
C SER A 607 7.59 5.16 -35.35
N MET A 608 7.34 6.43 -35.02
CA MET A 608 6.05 6.88 -34.46
C MET A 608 4.87 6.59 -35.40
N ASP A 609 5.05 6.66 -36.72
CA ASP A 609 3.99 6.39 -37.69
C ASP A 609 3.68 4.88 -37.78
N GLU A 610 4.72 4.03 -37.75
CA GLU A 610 4.54 2.57 -37.66
C GLU A 610 3.84 2.17 -36.34
N LEU A 611 4.13 2.85 -35.23
CA LEU A 611 3.44 2.67 -33.96
C LEU A 611 1.94 2.99 -34.07
N LYS A 612 1.57 4.13 -34.67
CA LYS A 612 0.16 4.48 -34.92
C LYS A 612 -0.54 3.46 -35.82
N VAL A 613 0.16 2.94 -36.83
CA VAL A 613 -0.37 1.90 -37.74
C VAL A 613 -0.64 0.60 -36.99
N ILE A 614 0.28 0.10 -36.16
CA ILE A 614 0.04 -1.14 -35.41
C ILE A 614 -1.04 -0.98 -34.34
N VAL A 615 -1.10 0.16 -33.63
CA VAL A 615 -2.18 0.45 -32.66
C VAL A 615 -3.54 0.36 -33.34
N LYS A 616 -3.72 1.10 -34.44
CA LYS A 616 -4.93 1.04 -35.26
C LYS A 616 -5.22 -0.38 -35.76
N ARG A 617 -4.21 -1.15 -36.14
CA ARG A 617 -4.37 -2.52 -36.64
C ARG A 617 -4.95 -3.46 -35.58
N PHE A 618 -4.55 -3.33 -34.32
CA PHE A 618 -5.16 -4.09 -33.22
C PHE A 618 -6.60 -3.66 -32.96
N HIS A 619 -6.90 -2.36 -33.03
CA HIS A 619 -8.28 -1.85 -32.93
C HIS A 619 -9.20 -2.39 -34.04
N GLU A 620 -8.70 -2.53 -35.28
CA GLU A 620 -9.45 -3.14 -36.40
C GLU A 620 -9.90 -4.59 -36.10
N PHE A 621 -9.21 -5.28 -35.18
CA PHE A 621 -9.54 -6.62 -34.72
C PHE A 621 -10.09 -6.69 -33.28
N GLY A 622 -10.51 -5.54 -32.73
CA GLY A 622 -11.13 -5.45 -31.40
C GLY A 622 -10.18 -5.67 -30.22
N VAL A 623 -8.86 -5.65 -30.44
CA VAL A 623 -7.84 -5.84 -29.40
C VAL A 623 -7.41 -4.47 -28.86
N ARG A 624 -7.43 -4.31 -27.53
CA ARG A 624 -6.95 -3.12 -26.82
C ARG A 624 -5.43 -3.11 -26.74
N VAL A 625 -4.81 -1.94 -26.77
CA VAL A 625 -3.35 -1.79 -26.83
C VAL A 625 -2.85 -1.05 -25.59
N LEU A 626 -2.00 -1.71 -24.79
CA LEU A 626 -1.30 -1.08 -23.67
C LEU A 626 0.08 -0.59 -24.10
N GLY A 627 0.41 0.63 -23.70
CA GLY A 627 1.76 1.16 -23.77
C GLY A 627 2.53 0.83 -22.51
N ASP A 628 3.77 0.36 -22.66
CA ASP A 628 4.72 0.30 -21.56
C ASP A 628 5.24 1.71 -21.24
N VAL A 629 5.04 2.16 -20.00
CA VAL A 629 5.39 3.52 -19.57
C VAL A 629 6.40 3.48 -18.44
N VAL A 630 7.63 3.85 -18.79
CA VAL A 630 8.78 3.92 -17.89
C VAL A 630 8.81 5.30 -17.24
N LEU A 631 8.26 5.38 -16.03
CA LEU A 631 8.02 6.64 -15.31
C LEU A 631 9.08 6.93 -14.23
N ASN A 632 9.58 5.90 -13.54
CA ASN A 632 10.44 6.05 -12.37
C ASN A 632 11.75 6.81 -12.65
N HIS A 633 12.38 6.53 -13.80
CA HIS A 633 13.71 7.01 -14.11
C HIS A 633 13.79 7.46 -15.57
N ARG A 634 14.66 8.42 -15.86
CA ARG A 634 14.79 9.00 -17.21
C ARG A 634 16.21 9.47 -17.47
N CYS A 635 16.73 9.20 -18.66
CA CYS A 635 18.06 9.65 -19.06
C CYS A 635 18.10 11.12 -19.46
N ALA A 636 19.08 11.85 -18.91
CA ALA A 636 19.35 13.24 -19.27
C ALA A 636 19.94 13.36 -20.69
N HIS A 637 19.77 14.54 -21.28
CA HIS A 637 20.31 14.87 -22.61
C HIS A 637 21.74 15.39 -22.57
N SER A 638 22.12 16.04 -21.47
CA SER A 638 23.44 16.64 -21.31
C SER A 638 23.89 16.64 -19.86
N LYS A 639 25.20 16.82 -19.67
CA LYS A 639 25.81 16.99 -18.36
C LYS A 639 25.67 18.43 -17.88
N ASN A 640 25.48 18.61 -16.58
CA ASN A 640 25.58 19.91 -15.93
C ASN A 640 27.06 20.35 -15.77
N GLN A 641 27.28 21.49 -15.12
CA GLN A 641 28.62 22.08 -14.91
C GLN A 641 29.57 21.17 -14.10
N ASN A 642 29.03 20.28 -13.27
CA ASN A 642 29.79 19.31 -12.46
C ASN A 642 30.04 17.99 -13.21
N GLY A 643 29.62 17.87 -14.47
CA GLY A 643 29.79 16.66 -15.28
C GLY A 643 28.71 15.58 -15.05
N VAL A 644 27.62 15.91 -14.34
CA VAL A 644 26.54 14.99 -13.94
C VAL A 644 25.39 15.02 -14.95
N TRP A 645 24.88 13.85 -15.33
CA TRP A 645 23.79 13.69 -16.30
C TRP A 645 22.41 14.00 -15.66
N ASN A 646 22.07 15.27 -15.48
CA ASN A 646 20.76 15.69 -14.94
C ASN A 646 20.10 16.89 -15.65
N ILE A 647 20.54 17.21 -16.88
CA ILE A 647 19.91 18.23 -17.74
C ILE A 647 19.12 17.55 -18.85
N PHE A 648 17.80 17.68 -18.83
CA PHE A 648 16.87 17.02 -19.76
C PHE A 648 16.54 17.90 -20.96
N GLY A 649 16.06 17.28 -22.03
CA GLY A 649 15.67 17.93 -23.28
C GLY A 649 14.34 17.40 -23.80
N GLY A 650 14.06 17.66 -25.07
CA GLY A 650 12.74 17.45 -25.65
C GLY A 650 11.74 18.50 -25.18
N ARG A 651 10.45 18.15 -25.18
CA ARG A 651 9.40 19.02 -24.59
C ARG A 651 9.49 19.10 -23.07
N LEU A 652 9.95 18.03 -22.43
CA LEU A 652 10.13 17.93 -20.97
C LEU A 652 11.58 18.29 -20.61
N ASN A 653 11.92 19.56 -20.82
CA ASN A 653 13.25 20.14 -20.64
C ASN A 653 13.59 20.44 -19.17
N TRP A 654 13.39 19.45 -18.30
CA TRP A 654 13.67 19.52 -16.87
C TRP A 654 15.15 19.72 -16.53
N ASP A 655 15.39 20.09 -15.28
CA ASP A 655 16.71 20.16 -14.66
C ASP A 655 16.78 19.26 -13.41
N ASP A 656 17.84 19.42 -12.62
CA ASP A 656 18.10 18.70 -11.39
C ASP A 656 16.98 18.79 -10.32
N ARG A 657 16.03 19.74 -10.41
CA ARG A 657 14.84 19.78 -9.55
C ARG A 657 13.85 18.64 -9.80
N ALA A 658 13.90 18.02 -10.98
CA ALA A 658 13.08 16.85 -11.31
C ALA A 658 13.71 15.52 -10.88
N VAL A 659 14.91 15.55 -10.29
CA VAL A 659 15.67 14.36 -9.85
C VAL A 659 15.66 14.31 -8.33
N VAL A 660 15.46 13.11 -7.78
CA VAL A 660 15.45 12.88 -6.31
C VAL A 660 16.78 13.27 -5.67
N ALA A 661 16.72 13.85 -4.47
CA ALA A 661 17.91 14.39 -3.79
C ALA A 661 18.76 13.35 -3.03
N ASP A 662 18.27 12.11 -2.91
CA ASP A 662 18.94 11.00 -2.23
C ASP A 662 19.58 9.97 -3.17
N ASP A 663 19.63 10.25 -4.49
CA ASP A 663 20.53 9.55 -5.42
C ASP A 663 21.83 10.36 -5.62
N PRO A 664 22.95 9.96 -4.98
CA PRO A 664 24.21 10.71 -5.03
C PRO A 664 24.86 10.72 -6.43
N HIS A 665 24.51 9.78 -7.31
CA HIS A 665 25.09 9.69 -8.65
C HIS A 665 24.59 10.78 -9.58
N PHE A 666 23.34 11.22 -9.39
CA PHE A 666 22.67 12.20 -10.26
C PHE A 666 22.45 13.56 -9.61
N GLN A 667 22.79 13.72 -8.32
CA GLN A 667 22.86 15.00 -7.60
C GLN A 667 21.58 15.85 -7.77
N GLY A 668 20.43 15.23 -7.52
CA GLY A 668 19.14 15.90 -7.62
C GLY A 668 18.94 16.99 -6.56
N ARG A 669 18.03 17.91 -6.87
CA ARG A 669 17.54 18.98 -5.98
C ARG A 669 16.03 18.92 -5.73
N GLY A 670 15.39 17.82 -6.13
CA GLY A 670 14.02 17.50 -5.74
C GLY A 670 13.92 17.12 -4.26
N ASN A 671 12.82 16.49 -3.90
CA ASN A 671 12.65 15.81 -2.63
C ASN A 671 13.35 14.44 -2.65
N LYS A 672 13.30 13.72 -1.53
CA LYS A 672 13.77 12.33 -1.46
C LYS A 672 12.86 11.40 -2.25
N SER A 673 13.41 10.27 -2.70
CA SER A 673 12.62 9.24 -3.37
C SER A 673 11.48 8.75 -2.47
N SER A 674 10.41 8.30 -3.12
CA SER A 674 9.23 7.71 -2.47
C SER A 674 9.18 6.18 -2.62
N GLY A 675 10.25 5.60 -3.17
CA GLY A 675 10.45 4.17 -3.38
C GLY A 675 11.91 3.88 -3.74
N ASP A 676 12.15 2.77 -4.42
CA ASP A 676 13.48 2.32 -4.79
C ASP A 676 14.17 3.15 -5.89
N ASN A 677 15.50 3.27 -5.79
CA ASN A 677 16.30 3.94 -6.82
C ASN A 677 16.80 2.94 -7.88
N PHE A 678 16.54 3.24 -9.15
CA PHE A 678 17.19 2.59 -10.29
C PHE A 678 18.54 3.25 -10.57
N HIS A 679 19.64 2.63 -10.16
CA HIS A 679 20.96 3.28 -10.14
C HIS A 679 21.58 3.63 -11.50
N ALA A 680 21.05 3.11 -12.62
CA ALA A 680 21.63 3.35 -13.94
C ALA A 680 21.11 4.63 -14.65
N ALA A 681 20.08 5.30 -14.11
CA ALA A 681 19.54 6.54 -14.66
C ALA A 681 18.98 7.47 -13.56
N PRO A 682 18.89 8.80 -13.80
CA PRO A 682 18.26 9.73 -12.87
C PRO A 682 16.84 9.30 -12.46
N ASN A 683 16.65 9.08 -11.16
CA ASN A 683 15.35 8.77 -10.56
C ASN A 683 14.52 10.05 -10.41
N ILE A 684 13.26 10.00 -10.84
CA ILE A 684 12.40 11.18 -11.06
C ILE A 684 11.58 11.49 -9.81
N ASP A 685 11.60 12.76 -9.40
CA ASP A 685 10.85 13.25 -8.26
C ASP A 685 9.38 13.52 -8.63
N HIS A 686 8.56 12.46 -8.58
CA HIS A 686 7.11 12.51 -8.75
C HIS A 686 6.37 13.35 -7.69
N SER A 687 7.04 13.81 -6.62
CA SER A 687 6.43 14.75 -5.65
C SER A 687 6.32 16.18 -6.21
N GLN A 688 7.09 16.54 -7.24
CA GLN A 688 7.00 17.85 -7.90
C GLN A 688 5.74 17.96 -8.77
N GLU A 689 4.97 19.04 -8.57
CA GLU A 689 3.76 19.28 -9.35
C GLU A 689 4.04 19.47 -10.85
N PHE A 690 5.16 20.11 -11.22
CA PHE A 690 5.52 20.28 -12.64
C PHE A 690 5.85 18.94 -13.32
N VAL A 691 6.54 18.03 -12.62
CA VAL A 691 6.82 16.67 -13.11
C VAL A 691 5.52 15.91 -13.32
N ARG A 692 4.60 15.94 -12.34
CA ARG A 692 3.29 15.28 -12.49
C ARG A 692 2.48 15.87 -13.63
N LYS A 693 2.42 17.20 -13.76
CA LYS A 693 1.70 17.88 -14.84
C LYS A 693 2.21 17.46 -16.21
N ASP A 694 3.52 17.55 -16.42
CA ASP A 694 4.14 17.24 -17.71
C ASP A 694 4.00 15.76 -18.08
N LEU A 695 4.05 14.84 -17.10
CA LEU A 695 3.79 13.42 -17.30
C LEU A 695 2.31 13.13 -17.60
N LYS A 696 1.36 13.82 -16.95
CA LYS A 696 -0.08 13.72 -17.28
C LYS A 696 -0.32 14.17 -18.72
N GLU A 697 0.25 15.30 -19.15
CA GLU A 697 0.15 15.80 -20.53
C GLU A 697 0.76 14.83 -21.55
N TRP A 698 1.89 14.19 -21.23
CA TRP A 698 2.51 13.18 -22.09
C TRP A 698 1.68 11.88 -22.21
N LEU A 699 1.15 11.36 -21.10
CA LEU A 699 0.31 10.16 -21.12
C LEU A 699 -1.04 10.42 -21.82
N CYS A 700 -1.64 11.60 -21.65
CA CYS A 700 -2.84 11.97 -22.42
C CYS A 700 -2.54 12.04 -23.91
N TRP A 701 -1.40 12.62 -24.31
CA TRP A 701 -0.93 12.63 -25.69
C TRP A 701 -0.70 11.20 -26.24
N LEU A 702 -0.11 10.28 -25.46
CA LEU A 702 0.01 8.87 -25.87
C LEU A 702 -1.36 8.21 -26.10
N ARG A 703 -2.35 8.50 -25.27
CA ARG A 703 -3.72 7.99 -25.44
C ARG A 703 -4.42 8.59 -26.65
N GLU A 704 -4.35 9.91 -26.82
CA GLU A 704 -5.15 10.68 -27.77
C GLU A 704 -4.54 10.75 -29.18
N ASP A 705 -3.22 10.96 -29.30
CA ASP A 705 -2.54 11.09 -30.58
C ASP A 705 -2.00 9.75 -31.12
N ILE A 706 -1.58 8.83 -30.24
CA ILE A 706 -1.03 7.52 -30.64
C ILE A 706 -2.12 6.44 -30.62
N GLY A 707 -3.12 6.56 -29.74
CA GLY A 707 -4.27 5.66 -29.66
C GLY A 707 -4.12 4.53 -28.63
N TYR A 708 -3.19 4.63 -27.68
CA TYR A 708 -3.10 3.62 -26.60
C TYR A 708 -4.39 3.59 -25.77
N ASP A 709 -4.90 2.40 -25.48
CA ASP A 709 -6.09 2.22 -24.63
C ASP A 709 -5.71 2.19 -23.13
N GLY A 710 -4.44 1.96 -22.78
CA GLY A 710 -4.03 1.86 -21.38
C GLY A 710 -2.54 1.57 -21.17
N TRP A 711 -2.17 1.17 -19.96
CA TRP A 711 -0.78 1.23 -19.48
C TRP A 711 -0.30 -0.09 -18.83
N ARG A 712 0.91 -0.52 -19.18
CA ARG A 712 1.77 -1.30 -18.26
C ARG A 712 2.74 -0.31 -17.63
N LEU A 713 2.72 -0.21 -16.31
CA LEU A 713 3.54 0.73 -15.54
C LEU A 713 4.80 0.00 -15.07
N ASP A 714 5.95 0.44 -15.55
CA ASP A 714 7.27 -0.11 -15.23
C ASP A 714 7.71 0.21 -13.80
N PHE A 715 8.40 -0.74 -13.15
CA PHE A 715 9.14 -0.54 -11.90
C PHE A 715 8.40 0.28 -10.83
N VAL A 716 7.12 -0.04 -10.57
CA VAL A 716 6.25 0.79 -9.72
C VAL A 716 6.55 0.70 -8.21
N ARG A 717 7.57 -0.08 -7.81
CA ARG A 717 8.18 -0.04 -6.48
C ARG A 717 9.12 1.17 -6.31
N GLY A 718 9.52 1.82 -7.40
CA GLY A 718 10.40 2.98 -7.39
C GLY A 718 9.76 4.30 -6.91
N PHE A 719 8.43 4.39 -6.93
CA PHE A 719 7.70 5.60 -6.52
C PHE A 719 6.31 5.28 -5.95
N TRP A 720 5.77 6.21 -5.15
CA TRP A 720 4.50 5.99 -4.46
C TRP A 720 3.31 5.83 -5.41
N GLY A 721 2.51 4.77 -5.21
CA GLY A 721 1.34 4.42 -6.03
C GLY A 721 0.23 5.48 -6.07
N GLY A 722 0.18 6.42 -5.13
CA GLY A 722 -0.74 7.57 -5.21
C GLY A 722 -0.42 8.52 -6.36
N TYR A 723 0.84 8.59 -6.83
CA TYR A 723 1.17 9.31 -8.07
C TYR A 723 0.66 8.56 -9.31
N VAL A 724 0.63 7.22 -9.26
CA VAL A 724 -0.01 6.41 -10.32
C VAL A 724 -1.50 6.69 -10.39
N LYS A 725 -2.21 6.74 -9.24
CA LYS A 725 -3.63 7.17 -9.21
C LYS A 725 -3.82 8.49 -9.96
N ASP A 726 -2.99 9.48 -9.66
CA ASP A 726 -2.99 10.80 -10.30
C ASP A 726 -2.84 10.76 -11.83
N TYR A 727 -2.02 9.82 -12.35
CA TYR A 727 -1.85 9.60 -13.79
C TYR A 727 -3.06 8.88 -14.40
N LEU A 728 -3.64 7.90 -13.69
CA LEU A 728 -4.81 7.16 -14.15
C LEU A 728 -6.07 8.01 -14.15
N ASP A 729 -6.24 8.91 -13.18
CA ASP A 729 -7.33 9.89 -13.13
C ASP A 729 -7.28 10.85 -14.32
N ALA A 730 -6.08 11.30 -14.71
CA ALA A 730 -5.92 12.20 -15.85
C ALA A 730 -6.09 11.50 -17.21
N THR A 731 -5.75 10.21 -17.28
CA THR A 731 -5.64 9.45 -18.54
C THR A 731 -6.76 8.44 -18.75
N GLU A 732 -7.68 8.29 -17.80
CA GLU A 732 -8.87 7.42 -17.80
C GLU A 732 -8.73 6.14 -18.68
N PRO A 733 -7.72 5.29 -18.44
CA PRO A 733 -7.40 4.20 -19.37
C PRO A 733 -8.41 3.05 -19.27
N TYR A 734 -8.56 2.31 -20.37
CA TYR A 734 -9.34 1.07 -20.42
C TYR A 734 -8.82 0.02 -19.43
N PHE A 735 -7.49 -0.15 -19.38
CA PHE A 735 -6.83 -1.12 -18.50
C PHE A 735 -5.46 -0.60 -18.05
N ALA A 736 -5.08 -0.89 -16.79
CA ALA A 736 -3.80 -0.48 -16.21
C ALA A 736 -3.25 -1.58 -15.29
N VAL A 737 -1.98 -1.95 -15.48
CA VAL A 737 -1.27 -2.93 -14.66
C VAL A 737 0.11 -2.41 -14.24
N GLY A 738 0.44 -2.51 -12.95
CA GLY A 738 1.77 -2.20 -12.42
C GLY A 738 2.65 -3.43 -12.24
N GLU A 739 3.94 -3.26 -12.52
CA GLU A 739 4.99 -4.21 -12.11
C GLU A 739 5.47 -3.91 -10.69
N TYR A 740 4.73 -4.41 -9.69
CA TYR A 740 5.23 -4.47 -8.33
C TYR A 740 5.96 -5.80 -8.13
N TRP A 741 7.23 -5.85 -8.54
CA TRP A 741 8.10 -7.01 -8.32
C TRP A 741 8.92 -6.80 -7.05
N ASP A 742 8.75 -7.71 -6.10
CA ASP A 742 9.54 -7.74 -4.88
C ASP A 742 10.07 -9.15 -4.55
N SER A 743 10.97 -9.25 -3.58
CA SER A 743 11.50 -10.54 -3.12
C SER A 743 10.47 -11.31 -2.31
N LEU A 744 10.26 -12.58 -2.66
CA LEU A 744 9.48 -13.54 -1.86
C LEU A 744 10.17 -13.83 -0.52
N SER A 745 9.41 -14.40 0.42
CA SER A 745 9.93 -14.85 1.71
C SER A 745 10.63 -16.20 1.58
N TYR A 746 11.85 -16.29 2.11
CA TYR A 746 12.66 -17.50 2.19
C TYR A 746 13.18 -17.68 3.61
N THR A 747 13.28 -18.94 4.04
CA THR A 747 13.97 -19.37 5.26
C THR A 747 15.04 -20.38 4.84
N TYR A 748 16.34 -20.12 5.09
CA TYR A 748 17.46 -21.00 4.69
C TYR A 748 17.53 -21.34 3.20
N GLY A 749 17.25 -20.36 2.35
CA GLY A 749 17.16 -20.55 0.89
C GLY A 749 15.92 -21.34 0.43
N GLU A 750 15.10 -21.84 1.35
CA GLU A 750 13.85 -22.53 1.06
C GLU A 750 12.69 -21.54 1.06
N MET A 751 11.89 -21.52 -0.02
CA MET A 751 10.76 -20.61 -0.12
C MET A 751 9.70 -20.94 0.93
N ASP A 752 9.32 -19.94 1.74
CA ASP A 752 8.28 -20.13 2.75
C ASP A 752 6.94 -20.51 2.09
N HIS A 753 6.15 -21.35 2.77
CA HIS A 753 4.81 -21.67 2.29
C HIS A 753 3.87 -20.45 2.36
N ASN A 754 3.98 -19.67 3.43
CA ASN A 754 3.18 -18.46 3.59
C ASN A 754 3.89 -17.27 2.90
N GLN A 755 3.27 -16.74 1.85
CA GLN A 755 3.71 -15.54 1.13
C GLN A 755 2.75 -14.35 1.34
N ASP A 756 1.90 -14.38 2.38
CA ASP A 756 0.94 -13.33 2.72
C ASP A 756 1.59 -11.95 2.78
N ALA A 757 2.77 -11.83 3.40
CA ALA A 757 3.51 -10.58 3.47
C ALA A 757 3.90 -10.05 2.08
N HIS A 758 4.18 -10.91 1.10
CA HIS A 758 4.51 -10.50 -0.26
C HIS A 758 3.26 -10.07 -1.04
N ARG A 759 2.17 -10.88 -1.02
CA ARG A 759 0.90 -10.47 -1.65
C ARG A 759 0.27 -9.24 -0.99
N GLN A 760 0.48 -9.01 0.30
CA GLN A 760 0.04 -7.81 0.99
C GLN A 760 0.72 -6.56 0.44
N ARG A 761 2.05 -6.55 0.24
CA ARG A 761 2.77 -5.38 -0.33
C ARG A 761 2.25 -5.00 -1.72
N ILE A 762 1.91 -6.00 -2.55
CA ILE A 762 1.26 -5.77 -3.85
C ILE A 762 -0.15 -5.16 -3.67
N ILE A 763 -0.95 -5.67 -2.73
CA ILE A 763 -2.28 -5.10 -2.41
C ILE A 763 -2.18 -3.68 -1.85
N ASP A 764 -1.18 -3.37 -1.03
CA ASP A 764 -0.96 -2.03 -0.47
C ASP A 764 -0.63 -1.03 -1.58
N TRP A 765 0.17 -1.45 -2.57
CA TRP A 765 0.41 -0.66 -3.77
C TRP A 765 -0.86 -0.48 -4.61
N ILE A 766 -1.64 -1.54 -4.85
CA ILE A 766 -2.95 -1.47 -5.54
C ILE A 766 -3.88 -0.49 -4.80
N ASN A 767 -3.95 -0.55 -3.48
CA ASN A 767 -4.75 0.35 -2.64
C ASN A 767 -4.26 1.81 -2.74
N ALA A 768 -2.95 2.05 -2.82
CA ALA A 768 -2.40 3.38 -3.07
C ALA A 768 -2.83 3.95 -4.43
N THR A 769 -3.07 3.10 -5.44
CA THR A 769 -3.69 3.52 -6.72
C THR A 769 -5.21 3.75 -6.62
N ASN A 770 -5.83 3.68 -5.43
CA ASN A 770 -7.28 3.57 -5.22
C ASN A 770 -7.91 2.36 -5.95
N GLY A 771 -7.11 1.31 -6.19
CA GLY A 771 -7.48 0.18 -7.02
C GLY A 771 -7.68 0.52 -8.50
N PHE A 772 -7.21 1.66 -9.00
CA PHE A 772 -7.32 2.01 -10.42
C PHE A 772 -6.25 1.31 -11.28
N ALA A 773 -5.21 0.72 -10.69
CA ALA A 773 -4.38 -0.29 -11.35
C ALA A 773 -4.68 -1.70 -10.80
N GLY A 774 -4.51 -2.70 -11.66
CA GLY A 774 -4.13 -4.04 -11.23
C GLY A 774 -2.61 -4.12 -11.04
N ALA A 775 -2.10 -5.26 -10.59
CA ALA A 775 -0.67 -5.55 -10.57
C ALA A 775 -0.39 -6.94 -11.11
N PHE A 776 0.82 -7.15 -11.64
CA PHE A 776 1.30 -8.49 -11.97
C PHE A 776 1.37 -9.35 -10.69
N ASP A 777 0.80 -10.55 -10.72
CA ASP A 777 0.78 -11.46 -9.58
C ASP A 777 2.10 -12.25 -9.49
N VAL A 778 3.16 -11.51 -9.16
CA VAL A 778 4.52 -12.03 -8.91
C VAL A 778 4.51 -13.10 -7.81
N THR A 779 3.56 -13.00 -6.86
CA THR A 779 3.35 -14.02 -5.82
C THR A 779 2.92 -15.36 -6.43
N THR A 780 1.89 -15.36 -7.28
CA THR A 780 1.47 -16.57 -8.01
C THR A 780 2.60 -17.10 -8.89
N LYS A 781 3.31 -16.25 -9.64
CA LYS A 781 4.45 -16.63 -10.49
C LYS A 781 5.48 -17.46 -9.71
N GLY A 782 5.98 -16.94 -8.58
CA GLY A 782 7.03 -17.62 -7.84
C GLY A 782 6.59 -18.86 -7.08
N ILE A 783 5.38 -18.86 -6.52
CA ILE A 783 4.83 -20.06 -5.87
C ILE A 783 4.61 -21.17 -6.90
N LEU A 784 4.08 -20.84 -8.08
CA LEU A 784 3.87 -21.77 -9.17
C LEU A 784 5.21 -22.30 -9.72
N HIS A 785 6.23 -21.45 -9.86
CA HIS A 785 7.60 -21.89 -10.17
C HIS A 785 8.09 -22.92 -9.14
N ALA A 786 8.05 -22.61 -7.84
CA ALA A 786 8.55 -23.52 -6.80
C ALA A 786 7.76 -24.83 -6.75
N ALA A 787 6.43 -24.77 -6.83
CA ALA A 787 5.54 -25.94 -6.81
C ALA A 787 5.82 -26.91 -7.96
N LEU A 788 6.04 -26.40 -9.18
CA LEU A 788 6.24 -27.22 -10.37
C LEU A 788 7.67 -27.75 -10.50
N GLU A 789 8.68 -26.98 -10.08
CA GLU A 789 10.09 -27.40 -10.02
C GLU A 789 10.28 -28.55 -9.02
N ARG A 790 9.75 -28.39 -7.81
CA ARG A 790 10.02 -29.27 -6.66
C ARG A 790 9.03 -30.42 -6.51
N CYS A 791 7.97 -30.46 -7.33
CA CYS A 791 6.83 -31.36 -7.16
C CYS A 791 6.20 -31.18 -5.75
N GLU A 792 5.73 -29.95 -5.51
CA GLU A 792 5.17 -29.46 -4.26
C GLU A 792 3.81 -28.76 -4.52
N TYR A 793 2.90 -29.44 -5.21
CA TYR A 793 1.60 -28.87 -5.65
C TYR A 793 0.69 -28.45 -4.48
N TRP A 794 0.94 -28.96 -3.27
CA TRP A 794 0.32 -28.51 -2.02
C TRP A 794 0.52 -27.01 -1.75
N ARG A 795 1.60 -26.41 -2.25
CA ARG A 795 1.85 -24.96 -2.14
C ARG A 795 0.81 -24.11 -2.85
N LEU A 796 0.02 -24.68 -3.76
CA LEU A 796 -1.01 -23.97 -4.53
C LEU A 796 -2.34 -23.78 -3.77
N SER A 797 -2.36 -24.08 -2.47
CA SER A 797 -3.43 -23.73 -1.53
C SER A 797 -2.86 -23.03 -0.30
N ASP A 798 -3.40 -21.88 0.06
CA ASP A 798 -3.13 -21.26 1.35
C ASP A 798 -3.87 -21.99 2.50
N GLN A 799 -3.64 -21.54 3.74
CA GLN A 799 -4.24 -22.10 4.95
C GLN A 799 -5.78 -22.01 4.99
N LYS A 800 -6.40 -21.24 4.10
CA LYS A 800 -7.86 -21.03 4.01
C LYS A 800 -8.47 -21.75 2.80
N GLY A 801 -7.70 -22.60 2.10
CA GLY A 801 -8.17 -23.32 0.92
C GLY A 801 -8.29 -22.45 -0.34
N LYS A 802 -7.61 -21.28 -0.37
CA LYS A 802 -7.63 -20.34 -1.51
C LYS A 802 -6.29 -20.37 -2.27
N PRO A 803 -6.25 -19.85 -3.51
CA PRO A 803 -4.98 -19.60 -4.17
C PRO A 803 -4.03 -18.75 -3.30
N PRO A 804 -2.72 -19.03 -3.30
CA PRO A 804 -1.77 -18.44 -2.36
C PRO A 804 -1.19 -17.09 -2.82
N GLY A 805 -1.40 -16.69 -4.08
CA GLY A 805 -0.97 -15.39 -4.61
C GLY A 805 -2.00 -14.27 -4.42
N VAL A 806 -1.80 -13.15 -5.12
CA VAL A 806 -2.72 -11.99 -5.10
C VAL A 806 -4.10 -12.40 -5.61
N VAL A 807 -4.16 -13.32 -6.57
CA VAL A 807 -5.41 -13.89 -7.11
C VAL A 807 -6.30 -14.54 -6.03
N GLY A 808 -5.76 -15.02 -4.90
CA GLY A 808 -6.57 -15.56 -3.80
C GLY A 808 -7.25 -14.51 -2.92
N TRP A 809 -6.80 -13.25 -2.99
CA TRP A 809 -7.27 -12.14 -2.17
C TRP A 809 -8.03 -11.10 -2.97
N TRP A 810 -7.52 -10.70 -4.14
CA TRP A 810 -8.16 -9.71 -5.00
C TRP A 810 -8.03 -10.08 -6.49
N PRO A 811 -8.71 -11.15 -6.95
CA PRO A 811 -8.51 -11.69 -8.29
C PRO A 811 -8.81 -10.67 -9.39
N SER A 812 -9.77 -9.76 -9.21
CA SER A 812 -10.05 -8.71 -10.19
C SER A 812 -8.92 -7.70 -10.43
N ARG A 813 -7.88 -7.68 -9.60
CA ARG A 813 -6.69 -6.82 -9.73
C ARG A 813 -5.40 -7.62 -9.97
N ALA A 814 -5.48 -8.95 -10.07
CA ALA A 814 -4.34 -9.82 -10.26
C ALA A 814 -4.14 -10.13 -11.75
N VAL A 815 -3.04 -9.66 -12.34
CA VAL A 815 -2.61 -10.04 -13.69
C VAL A 815 -1.65 -11.22 -13.57
N THR A 816 -2.18 -12.43 -13.74
CA THR A 816 -1.41 -13.68 -13.57
C THR A 816 -0.58 -13.97 -14.80
N PHE A 817 0.68 -14.30 -14.63
CA PHE A 817 1.59 -14.63 -15.72
C PHE A 817 2.47 -15.82 -15.30
N ILE A 818 3.00 -16.55 -16.27
CA ILE A 818 4.14 -17.44 -16.01
C ILE A 818 5.44 -16.74 -16.37
N GLU A 819 5.53 -16.12 -17.55
CA GLU A 819 6.77 -15.54 -18.05
C GLU A 819 6.57 -14.13 -18.60
N ASN A 820 7.60 -13.30 -18.47
CA ASN A 820 7.71 -12.01 -19.15
C ASN A 820 9.07 -11.89 -19.87
N HIS A 821 9.44 -10.68 -20.32
CA HIS A 821 10.73 -10.45 -20.99
C HIS A 821 11.96 -10.58 -20.08
N ASP A 822 11.82 -10.38 -18.76
CA ASP A 822 12.92 -10.43 -17.79
C ASP A 822 13.10 -11.82 -17.17
N THR A 823 12.00 -12.42 -16.69
CA THR A 823 12.01 -13.76 -16.11
C THR A 823 12.39 -14.78 -17.19
N GLY A 824 11.87 -14.60 -18.40
CA GLY A 824 12.08 -15.46 -19.57
C GLY A 824 13.02 -14.86 -20.61
N SER A 825 12.65 -15.00 -21.88
CA SER A 825 13.39 -14.49 -23.05
C SER A 825 14.90 -14.78 -23.02
N THR A 826 15.77 -13.82 -23.35
CA THR A 826 17.23 -13.93 -23.26
C THR A 826 17.82 -13.45 -21.94
N GLN A 827 17.16 -12.55 -21.19
CA GLN A 827 17.59 -12.19 -19.83
C GLN A 827 17.59 -13.42 -18.90
N GLY A 828 16.45 -14.10 -18.81
CA GLY A 828 16.30 -15.36 -18.08
C GLY A 828 16.48 -15.27 -16.57
N HIS A 829 16.17 -14.13 -15.95
CA HIS A 829 16.44 -13.88 -14.53
C HIS A 829 15.66 -14.81 -13.60
N TRP A 830 14.52 -15.36 -14.03
CA TRP A 830 13.69 -16.25 -13.21
C TRP A 830 12.79 -17.17 -14.06
N ARG A 831 13.42 -17.89 -14.99
CA ARG A 831 12.73 -18.73 -15.99
C ARG A 831 11.81 -19.75 -15.33
N PHE A 832 10.65 -20.01 -15.93
CA PHE A 832 9.83 -21.17 -15.54
C PHE A 832 10.63 -22.49 -15.57
N PRO A 833 10.26 -23.46 -14.72
CA PRO A 833 10.69 -24.85 -14.87
C PRO A 833 10.46 -25.37 -16.30
N GLY A 834 11.52 -25.86 -16.93
CA GLY A 834 11.50 -26.29 -18.33
C GLY A 834 10.71 -27.58 -18.55
N GLY A 835 9.84 -27.60 -19.57
CA GLY A 835 8.93 -28.71 -19.85
C GLY A 835 7.78 -28.85 -18.85
N LYS A 836 7.42 -27.74 -18.19
CA LYS A 836 6.32 -27.56 -17.23
C LYS A 836 5.44 -26.33 -17.54
N GLU A 837 5.80 -25.53 -18.54
CA GLU A 837 5.13 -24.28 -18.94
C GLU A 837 3.64 -24.49 -19.22
N MET A 838 3.26 -25.62 -19.84
CA MET A 838 1.86 -25.94 -20.10
C MET A 838 1.03 -26.23 -18.85
N GLN A 839 1.64 -26.68 -17.75
CA GLN A 839 0.94 -26.77 -16.45
C GLN A 839 0.73 -25.37 -15.86
N GLY A 840 1.72 -24.48 -16.04
CA GLY A 840 1.59 -23.08 -15.69
C GLY A 840 0.47 -22.38 -16.46
N TYR A 841 0.38 -22.59 -17.78
CA TYR A 841 -0.72 -22.09 -18.60
C TYR A 841 -2.07 -22.71 -18.26
N ALA A 842 -2.12 -24.03 -18.01
CA ALA A 842 -3.35 -24.69 -17.56
C ALA A 842 -3.87 -24.05 -16.26
N TYR A 843 -2.99 -23.68 -15.33
CA TYR A 843 -3.34 -22.89 -14.14
C TYR A 843 -3.89 -21.51 -14.53
N ILE A 844 -3.06 -20.60 -15.06
CA ILE A 844 -3.46 -19.19 -15.20
C ILE A 844 -4.62 -18.96 -16.18
N LEU A 845 -4.78 -19.80 -17.22
CA LEU A 845 -5.86 -19.63 -18.21
C LEU A 845 -7.21 -20.15 -17.70
N THR A 846 -7.22 -21.15 -16.81
CA THR A 846 -8.47 -21.66 -16.21
C THR A 846 -8.89 -20.91 -14.94
N HIS A 847 -7.94 -20.25 -14.26
CA HIS A 847 -8.17 -19.61 -12.97
C HIS A 847 -8.73 -18.18 -13.07
N PRO A 848 -9.19 -17.61 -11.95
CA PRO A 848 -9.51 -16.19 -11.83
C PRO A 848 -8.27 -15.30 -12.05
N GLY A 849 -8.45 -13.98 -12.01
CA GLY A 849 -7.45 -13.03 -12.49
C GLY A 849 -7.47 -12.84 -14.01
N THR A 850 -6.63 -11.92 -14.48
CA THR A 850 -6.42 -11.60 -15.90
C THR A 850 -5.13 -12.28 -16.36
N PRO A 851 -5.19 -13.37 -17.14
CA PRO A 851 -3.98 -14.06 -17.58
C PRO A 851 -3.22 -13.27 -18.64
N ALA A 852 -1.90 -13.26 -18.50
CA ALA A 852 -0.94 -12.76 -19.47
C ALA A 852 -0.15 -13.92 -20.09
N VAL A 853 -0.17 -14.01 -21.42
CA VAL A 853 0.57 -15.00 -22.21
C VAL A 853 1.78 -14.33 -22.85
N PHE A 854 2.94 -14.97 -22.68
CA PHE A 854 4.21 -14.47 -23.19
C PHE A 854 4.40 -14.75 -24.69
N TYR A 855 4.96 -13.78 -25.44
CA TYR A 855 5.15 -13.86 -26.89
C TYR A 855 5.82 -15.16 -27.33
N ASP A 856 6.98 -15.49 -26.74
CA ASP A 856 7.81 -16.62 -27.17
C ASP A 856 7.05 -17.95 -27.03
N HIS A 857 6.20 -18.08 -26.01
CA HIS A 857 5.40 -19.29 -25.78
C HIS A 857 4.21 -19.37 -26.74
N MET A 858 3.56 -18.26 -27.08
CA MET A 858 2.42 -18.23 -28.02
C MET A 858 2.85 -18.55 -29.47
N PHE A 859 4.11 -18.27 -29.80
CA PHE A 859 4.73 -18.54 -31.11
C PHE A 859 5.77 -19.67 -31.06
N SER A 860 5.58 -20.66 -30.17
CA SER A 860 6.36 -21.90 -30.09
C SER A 860 5.51 -23.15 -30.33
N ALA A 861 6.08 -24.33 -30.05
CA ALA A 861 5.35 -25.61 -30.02
C ALA A 861 4.14 -25.63 -29.07
N TYR A 862 4.12 -24.78 -28.03
CA TYR A 862 3.02 -24.68 -27.06
C TYR A 862 1.75 -24.05 -27.66
N ARG A 863 1.83 -23.49 -28.87
CA ARG A 863 0.76 -22.73 -29.52
C ARG A 863 -0.61 -23.41 -29.52
N SER A 864 -0.68 -24.68 -29.92
CA SER A 864 -1.95 -25.41 -30.03
C SER A 864 -2.60 -25.67 -28.68
N GLU A 865 -1.79 -25.99 -27.66
CA GLU A 865 -2.26 -26.28 -26.31
C GLU A 865 -2.73 -25.00 -25.60
N ILE A 866 -1.96 -23.90 -25.71
CA ILE A 866 -2.37 -22.57 -25.23
C ILE A 866 -3.69 -22.13 -25.90
N SER A 867 -3.80 -22.32 -27.22
CA SER A 867 -5.04 -21.99 -27.97
C SER A 867 -6.25 -22.78 -27.49
N ALA A 868 -6.09 -24.07 -27.13
CA ALA A 868 -7.17 -24.87 -26.57
C ALA A 868 -7.62 -24.33 -25.19
N LEU A 869 -6.67 -23.98 -24.31
CA LEU A 869 -6.96 -23.40 -23.00
C LEU A 869 -7.63 -22.02 -23.10
N LEU A 870 -7.20 -21.16 -24.04
CA LEU A 870 -7.85 -19.89 -24.37
C LEU A 870 -9.31 -20.11 -24.82
N SER A 871 -9.54 -21.11 -25.67
CA SER A 871 -10.89 -21.48 -26.12
C SER A 871 -11.77 -21.92 -24.95
N VAL A 872 -11.26 -22.78 -24.05
CA VAL A 872 -11.99 -23.21 -22.84
C VAL A 872 -12.38 -22.00 -21.97
N ARG A 873 -11.45 -21.08 -21.70
CA ARG A 873 -11.71 -19.87 -20.90
C ARG A 873 -12.82 -19.02 -21.52
N ASN A 874 -12.72 -18.73 -22.82
CA ASN A 874 -13.62 -17.85 -23.56
C ASN A 874 -15.03 -18.43 -23.78
N GLN A 875 -15.14 -19.74 -23.96
CA GLN A 875 -16.42 -20.44 -24.10
C GLN A 875 -17.17 -20.52 -22.77
N ASN A 876 -16.47 -20.83 -21.66
CA ASN A 876 -17.09 -20.97 -20.34
C ASN A 876 -17.30 -19.64 -19.59
N LYS A 877 -16.89 -18.51 -20.19
CA LYS A 877 -16.99 -17.15 -19.60
C LYS A 877 -16.26 -17.01 -18.27
N ILE A 878 -15.14 -17.72 -18.14
CA ILE A 878 -14.23 -17.56 -17.01
C ILE A 878 -13.60 -16.17 -17.09
N ASN A 879 -13.64 -15.45 -15.97
CA ASN A 879 -13.31 -14.04 -15.87
C ASN A 879 -12.48 -13.77 -14.60
N CYS A 880 -11.99 -12.55 -14.46
CA CYS A 880 -11.13 -12.17 -13.34
C CYS A 880 -11.80 -12.25 -11.95
N ARG A 881 -13.12 -12.45 -11.86
CA ARG A 881 -13.90 -12.62 -10.61
C ARG A 881 -14.51 -14.01 -10.47
N SER A 882 -14.21 -14.95 -11.38
CA SER A 882 -14.66 -16.34 -11.25
C SER A 882 -14.29 -16.92 -9.88
N ILE A 883 -15.12 -17.83 -9.39
CA ILE A 883 -14.94 -18.50 -8.10
C ILE A 883 -14.11 -19.76 -8.33
N VAL A 884 -13.03 -19.91 -7.59
CA VAL A 884 -12.19 -21.12 -7.60
C VAL A 884 -12.37 -21.90 -6.30
N GLN A 885 -12.71 -23.18 -6.44
CA GLN A 885 -12.75 -24.15 -5.36
C GLN A 885 -11.60 -25.15 -5.55
N ILE A 886 -10.61 -25.09 -4.67
CA ILE A 886 -9.52 -26.08 -4.65
C ILE A 886 -10.08 -27.40 -4.13
N THR A 887 -10.04 -28.45 -4.96
CA THR A 887 -10.53 -29.79 -4.61
C THR A 887 -9.41 -30.73 -4.17
N LYS A 888 -8.17 -30.46 -4.62
CA LYS A 888 -6.99 -31.25 -4.25
C LYS A 888 -5.73 -30.38 -4.30
N ALA A 889 -4.88 -30.48 -3.27
CA ALA A 889 -3.58 -29.81 -3.20
C ALA A 889 -2.61 -30.71 -2.42
N GLU A 890 -2.01 -31.67 -3.12
CA GLU A 890 -1.15 -32.72 -2.56
C GLU A 890 0.28 -32.64 -3.11
N ARG A 891 1.16 -33.60 -2.79
CA ARG A 891 2.54 -33.59 -3.27
C ARG A 891 2.65 -33.58 -4.79
N ASP A 892 1.88 -34.41 -5.47
CA ASP A 892 2.03 -34.69 -6.91
C ASP A 892 0.86 -34.20 -7.77
N VAL A 893 -0.17 -33.58 -7.17
CA VAL A 893 -1.34 -33.08 -7.90
C VAL A 893 -1.96 -31.86 -7.23
N TYR A 894 -2.30 -30.88 -8.05
CA TYR A 894 -3.25 -29.82 -7.73
C TYR A 894 -4.47 -29.97 -8.64
N ALA A 895 -5.67 -29.80 -8.09
CA ALA A 895 -6.91 -29.78 -8.85
C ALA A 895 -7.91 -28.77 -8.26
N ALA A 896 -8.65 -28.12 -9.15
CA ALA A 896 -9.64 -27.10 -8.80
C ALA A 896 -10.83 -27.12 -9.76
N MET A 897 -11.97 -26.62 -9.27
CA MET A 897 -13.16 -26.31 -10.05
C MET A 897 -13.35 -24.79 -10.09
N ILE A 898 -13.72 -24.25 -11.26
CA ILE A 898 -13.88 -22.83 -11.50
C ILE A 898 -15.29 -22.57 -12.06
N ASP A 899 -16.05 -21.71 -11.37
CA ASP A 899 -17.46 -21.40 -11.62
C ASP A 899 -18.39 -22.63 -11.76
N GLU A 900 -17.98 -23.79 -11.22
CA GLU A 900 -18.58 -25.11 -11.48
C GLU A 900 -18.68 -25.52 -12.97
N LYS A 901 -18.04 -24.76 -13.87
CA LYS A 901 -18.08 -24.97 -15.33
C LYS A 901 -16.83 -25.65 -15.84
N VAL A 902 -15.68 -25.36 -15.24
CA VAL A 902 -14.37 -25.88 -15.63
C VAL A 902 -13.74 -26.59 -14.45
N ALA A 903 -13.35 -27.85 -14.63
CA ALA A 903 -12.48 -28.55 -13.71
C ALA A 903 -11.09 -28.69 -14.33
N MET A 904 -10.04 -28.63 -13.53
CA MET A 904 -8.67 -28.77 -14.02
C MET A 904 -7.80 -29.52 -13.03
N LYS A 905 -6.72 -30.15 -13.53
CA LYS A 905 -5.63 -30.66 -12.70
C LYS A 905 -4.28 -30.42 -13.36
N ILE A 906 -3.25 -30.24 -12.54
CA ILE A 906 -1.82 -30.24 -12.90
C ILE A 906 -1.03 -31.15 -11.95
N GLY A 907 0.18 -31.53 -12.36
CA GLY A 907 1.02 -32.50 -11.66
C GLY A 907 0.78 -33.96 -12.06
N PRO A 908 1.77 -34.85 -11.91
CA PRO A 908 1.69 -36.24 -12.39
C PRO A 908 0.65 -37.11 -11.66
N GLY A 909 0.20 -36.70 -10.47
CA GLY A 909 -0.79 -37.41 -9.68
C GLY A 909 -2.17 -37.50 -10.34
N HIS A 910 -2.96 -38.48 -9.88
CA HIS A 910 -4.29 -38.73 -10.42
C HIS A 910 -5.36 -37.83 -9.80
N TYR A 911 -6.22 -37.31 -10.68
CA TYR A 911 -7.47 -36.63 -10.40
C TYR A 911 -8.40 -36.79 -11.61
N GLU A 912 -9.68 -37.01 -11.34
CA GLU A 912 -10.81 -36.80 -12.26
C GLU A 912 -11.88 -36.04 -11.45
N PRO A 913 -12.67 -35.15 -12.07
CA PRO A 913 -13.71 -34.40 -11.35
C PRO A 913 -14.80 -35.31 -10.79
N PRO A 914 -15.43 -34.95 -9.65
CA PRO A 914 -16.38 -35.82 -8.96
C PRO A 914 -17.63 -36.09 -9.79
N SER A 915 -18.07 -37.36 -9.80
CA SER A 915 -19.32 -37.82 -10.41
C SER A 915 -20.55 -37.27 -9.66
N GLY A 916 -20.97 -36.06 -10.02
CA GLY A 916 -22.13 -35.36 -9.45
C GLY A 916 -23.32 -35.28 -10.42
N PRO A 917 -24.21 -34.27 -10.26
CA PRO A 917 -25.27 -34.00 -11.23
C PRO A 917 -24.75 -33.45 -12.56
N GLN A 918 -23.64 -32.71 -12.52
CA GLN A 918 -22.90 -32.23 -13.70
C GLN A 918 -22.17 -33.40 -14.37
N ARG A 919 -22.24 -33.48 -15.70
CA ARG A 919 -21.41 -34.41 -16.49
C ARG A 919 -20.19 -33.67 -17.00
N TRP A 920 -19.01 -34.22 -16.69
CA TRP A 920 -17.74 -33.66 -17.11
C TRP A 920 -17.27 -34.28 -18.42
N SER A 921 -16.83 -33.45 -19.35
CA SER A 921 -16.24 -33.84 -20.64
C SER A 921 -14.83 -33.30 -20.76
N LEU A 922 -13.89 -34.12 -21.25
CA LEU A 922 -12.49 -33.71 -21.41
C LEU A 922 -12.39 -32.67 -22.54
N ALA A 923 -11.86 -31.49 -22.24
CA ALA A 923 -11.75 -30.37 -23.17
C ALA A 923 -10.31 -30.10 -23.64
N ALA A 924 -9.32 -30.34 -22.77
CA ALA A 924 -7.90 -30.28 -23.12
C ALA A 924 -7.09 -31.23 -22.24
N GLU A 925 -6.05 -31.85 -22.80
CA GLU A 925 -5.05 -32.60 -22.05
C GLU A 925 -3.66 -32.42 -22.66
N GLY A 926 -2.64 -32.64 -21.83
CA GLY A 926 -1.24 -32.61 -22.23
C GLY A 926 -0.35 -33.12 -21.10
N LYS A 927 0.94 -32.79 -21.15
CA LYS A 927 1.92 -33.35 -20.20
C LYS A 927 1.63 -32.91 -18.75
N ASP A 928 1.26 -33.90 -17.93
CA ASP A 928 0.81 -33.79 -16.55
C ASP A 928 -0.40 -32.87 -16.29
N TYR A 929 -1.13 -32.37 -17.30
CA TYR A 929 -2.35 -31.56 -17.08
C TYR A 929 -3.58 -32.11 -17.82
N LYS A 930 -4.76 -31.85 -17.25
CA LYS A 930 -6.06 -32.10 -17.87
C LYS A 930 -7.04 -30.99 -17.49
N VAL A 931 -7.96 -30.69 -18.40
CA VAL A 931 -9.06 -29.74 -18.21
C VAL A 931 -10.35 -30.34 -18.75
N TRP A 932 -11.40 -30.29 -17.95
CA TRP A 932 -12.75 -30.75 -18.27
C TRP A 932 -13.73 -29.58 -18.23
N VAL A 933 -14.79 -29.66 -19.02
CA VAL A 933 -15.93 -28.73 -18.98
C VAL A 933 -17.20 -29.49 -18.60
N ALA A 934 -18.04 -28.86 -17.79
CA ALA A 934 -19.37 -29.34 -17.47
C ALA A 934 -20.31 -29.15 -18.68
N SER A 935 -21.23 -30.11 -18.90
CA SER A 935 -22.26 -30.07 -19.94
C SER A 935 -23.64 -29.69 -19.41
#